data_AF-A0A7X4DIV1-F1
#
_entry.id   AF-A0A7X4DIV1-F1
#
_cell.length_a   1.000
_cell.length_b   1.000
_cell.length_c   1.000
_cell.angle_alpha   90.00
_cell.angle_beta   90.00
_cell.angle_gamma   90.00
#
_symmetry.space_group_name_H-M   'P 1'
#
loop_
_entity.id
_entity.type
_entity.pdbx_description
1 polymer ?
#
loop_
_entity_poly.entity_id
_entity_poly.type
_entity_poly.pdbx_seq_one_letter_code
_entity_poly.pdbx_strand_id
1 'polypeptide(L)'
;MPQNQPPRVSSPIADQVVADSVVLNLAAHFTDPDGDALVFTATSADPAVALVQVAGATAVIYAVVSGSTTVTVRAIDPDGASVTHTFAVTVPNRAPLVAGPLPDGEALAGDQLVTRVSGHFTDPDGDSLTFAAASSNAGVATVTTSADEITVRAILPGVAAITVTATDPEGLSVAQDFTMTVPNRAPRLADTLPDLVIEVGGETTADLTGYFTDPDGEELDFTVVSSKEEVAAVGVSGVEMTVGAIAKGTTMITVMATDPGGLLAVQEFAVMVPNRAPVVADAIADIEVEVGSEAVEDVSLHFTDPDDDTLVFTAASFSPAVATATVSGDELTVAAVAKGTATIEVTAADSEGLTVSLTFSVMVPNRAPLASQALPDVEVTVGEVVRVDPASHFTDPDGDELTFAVESSDASLVAASVAGDQVALRGVGKGEARVTVTATDTEGLTAEQSFRVRVPNRAPRVLDALPDIELAVDNELLLGLSAHFTDPDGDPLSFAAQSSDTGVATARVEGEGLAIGAVAAGTATVTVTASDSEGLEVTQSFQVLVPNRRPVVKVLIPGHRVQVGQVATVYLPDHFEDPDGDTLTFGARSALPAVASADVAGSDLSIRAISKGITTVTVYAADPGGLVNGISFDVLVPNRAPRVAARFGDRRLEAGEDVALTLSSRFEDPDGDALAFAVESSSPAIATATIAGDDLQVTAVAAGTTRVTVTASDPEGWSAAQSFTVTVVETPTDHNPQAVGTIPDAYLGVGDQATISVSGYFTDPDGDELTFDASSSDASVAAASVSGDALSVTAGVEGTATITVTATDPDGLFATQSFTVRVSDDPGNRAPRPNGTIPDQTLIVGDELVFDVSGFFTDPDGDDLSFAAASSNTGVATASTSGVNAEVGAISPGTATITVTATDPGGLSATQSFGVTVDERIVDHGFDISLIYHDNVGATYRPTIDAAASRIMSMLADNEFWDAPFDTTYTCGGESFPLGTVDDVAIFVRTRSIDGRRGRVAEARLCLTRQGTYFPIVGVIRFDRADMAEMHADGWLEEVSMHEILHVMGIGTNFLAHKLAGGGSDRHFTGPRAIAAFNAAGGTDYTGNKVPTDVNWAHWRESVLDAELMTPTGENGSLQPMSLITLQALADMGFNVDLSFAEDYELPSSGPQPDEDPGFVFDLSDDVIRGPIMVIDREGKIVQVIPGR
;
A
#
# COMPACT_ATOMS: atom_id res chain seq x y z
N MET A 1 -37.74 -103.36 97.54
CA MET A 1 -37.61 -102.03 96.89
C MET A 1 -38.68 -101.95 95.82
N PRO A 2 -39.25 -100.77 95.52
CA PRO A 2 -40.02 -100.61 94.29
C PRO A 2 -39.12 -100.95 93.09
N GLN A 3 -39.74 -101.38 91.99
CA GLN A 3 -39.06 -101.72 90.75
C GLN A 3 -39.20 -100.51 89.83
N ASN A 4 -38.08 -99.88 89.44
CA ASN A 4 -38.09 -98.70 88.56
C ASN A 4 -38.99 -98.94 87.34
N GLN A 5 -39.91 -98.01 87.09
CA GLN A 5 -40.79 -98.01 85.93
C GLN A 5 -40.22 -97.12 84.83
N PRO A 6 -39.93 -97.65 83.64
CA PRO A 6 -39.33 -96.85 82.59
C PRO A 6 -40.21 -95.66 82.18
N PRO A 7 -39.59 -94.55 81.73
CA PRO A 7 -40.29 -93.39 81.19
C PRO A 7 -41.31 -93.76 80.11
N ARG A 8 -42.36 -92.95 79.95
CA ARG A 8 -43.42 -93.21 78.96
C ARG A 8 -43.70 -91.96 78.13
N VAL A 9 -44.08 -92.17 76.87
CA VAL A 9 -44.65 -91.13 76.01
C VAL A 9 -46.04 -90.80 76.57
N SER A 10 -46.20 -89.61 77.13
CA SER A 10 -47.47 -89.13 77.70
C SER A 10 -48.38 -88.55 76.61
N SER A 11 -47.79 -87.93 75.60
CA SER A 11 -48.45 -87.53 74.35
C SER A 11 -47.47 -87.64 73.19
N PRO A 12 -47.85 -88.22 72.04
CA PRO A 12 -46.96 -88.30 70.89
C PRO A 12 -46.66 -86.89 70.34
N ILE A 13 -45.41 -86.66 69.94
CA ILE A 13 -45.05 -85.51 69.12
C ILE A 13 -45.63 -85.74 67.72
N ALA A 14 -46.34 -84.75 67.18
CA ALA A 14 -46.88 -84.79 65.82
C ALA A 14 -45.77 -84.52 64.79
N ASP A 15 -45.98 -84.97 63.55
CA ASP A 15 -45.08 -84.65 62.44
C ASP A 15 -44.98 -83.14 62.23
N GLN A 16 -43.78 -82.67 61.87
CA GLN A 16 -43.46 -81.24 61.74
C GLN A 16 -43.23 -80.88 60.28
N VAL A 17 -43.72 -79.70 59.86
CA VAL A 17 -43.29 -79.04 58.62
C VAL A 17 -42.46 -77.83 59.02
N VAL A 18 -41.22 -77.76 58.56
CA VAL A 18 -40.21 -76.81 59.06
C VAL A 18 -39.58 -76.08 57.89
N ALA A 19 -39.91 -74.79 57.73
CA ALA A 19 -39.29 -73.95 56.70
C ALA A 19 -37.87 -73.49 57.09
N ASP A 20 -37.70 -72.98 58.32
CA ASP A 20 -36.39 -72.53 58.83
C ASP A 20 -36.03 -73.23 60.14
N SER A 21 -36.86 -73.10 61.17
CA SER A 21 -36.70 -73.85 62.42
C SER A 21 -38.01 -73.99 63.21
N VAL A 22 -38.08 -75.00 64.09
CA VAL A 22 -39.15 -75.18 65.06
C VAL A 22 -38.60 -75.57 66.43
N VAL A 23 -39.23 -75.07 67.49
CA VAL A 23 -38.86 -75.31 68.89
C VAL A 23 -39.90 -76.20 69.56
N LEU A 24 -39.47 -77.32 70.14
CA LEU A 24 -40.31 -78.31 70.79
C LEU A 24 -39.97 -78.43 72.29
N ASN A 25 -41.00 -78.47 73.14
CA ASN A 25 -40.87 -78.75 74.58
C ASN A 25 -41.07 -80.25 74.84
N LEU A 26 -39.97 -80.99 74.98
CA LEU A 26 -40.00 -82.44 75.16
C LEU A 26 -40.64 -82.86 76.49
N ALA A 27 -40.55 -82.05 77.55
CA ALA A 27 -41.18 -82.36 78.84
C ALA A 27 -42.73 -82.38 78.79
N ALA A 28 -43.36 -81.88 77.73
CA ALA A 28 -44.80 -82.02 77.50
C ALA A 28 -45.20 -83.41 76.94
N HIS A 29 -44.25 -84.16 76.39
CA HIS A 29 -44.49 -85.38 75.61
C HIS A 29 -44.01 -86.66 76.29
N PHE A 30 -43.17 -86.54 77.33
CA PHE A 30 -42.66 -87.67 78.09
C PHE A 30 -42.87 -87.44 79.59
N THR A 31 -43.27 -88.48 80.31
CA THR A 31 -43.44 -88.47 81.77
C THR A 31 -42.85 -89.72 82.37
N ASP A 32 -42.21 -89.57 83.52
CA ASP A 32 -41.78 -90.69 84.33
C ASP A 32 -42.89 -91.13 85.33
N PRO A 33 -43.24 -92.44 85.41
CA PRO A 33 -44.26 -92.91 86.36
C PRO A 33 -43.86 -92.82 87.84
N ASP A 34 -42.56 -92.87 88.15
CA ASP A 34 -42.03 -92.79 89.51
C ASP A 34 -41.67 -91.33 89.89
N GLY A 35 -41.64 -90.43 88.90
CA GLY A 35 -41.57 -88.98 89.06
C GLY A 35 -40.18 -88.38 88.82
N ASP A 36 -39.26 -89.19 88.27
CA ASP A 36 -37.87 -88.80 88.08
C ASP A 36 -37.65 -87.77 86.94
N ALA A 37 -36.56 -87.03 87.06
CA ALA A 37 -36.17 -86.02 86.09
C ALA A 37 -35.56 -86.67 84.83
N LEU A 38 -36.21 -86.48 83.69
CA LEU A 38 -35.81 -87.07 82.41
C LEU A 38 -34.68 -86.30 81.73
N VAL A 39 -33.68 -87.03 81.25
CA VAL A 39 -32.65 -86.53 80.32
C VAL A 39 -33.09 -86.85 78.89
N PHE A 40 -33.05 -85.84 78.01
CA PHE A 40 -33.46 -85.95 76.63
C PHE A 40 -32.26 -85.94 75.67
N THR A 41 -32.32 -86.81 74.67
CA THR A 41 -31.45 -86.77 73.48
C THR A 41 -32.31 -86.92 72.24
N ALA A 42 -32.02 -86.17 71.18
CA ALA A 42 -32.69 -86.35 69.90
C ALA A 42 -31.67 -86.50 68.76
N THR A 43 -32.02 -87.30 67.77
CA THR A 43 -31.21 -87.52 66.56
C THR A 43 -32.12 -87.50 65.34
N SER A 44 -31.73 -86.74 64.32
CA SER A 44 -32.31 -86.85 62.98
C SER A 44 -31.73 -88.07 62.28
N ALA A 45 -32.57 -88.84 61.58
CA ALA A 45 -32.14 -89.94 60.73
C ALA A 45 -31.33 -89.44 59.50
N ASP A 46 -31.59 -88.20 59.09
CA ASP A 46 -30.83 -87.47 58.09
C ASP A 46 -30.60 -86.01 58.54
N PRO A 47 -29.44 -85.71 59.14
CA PRO A 47 -29.06 -84.36 59.54
C PRO A 47 -28.85 -83.39 58.37
N ALA A 48 -28.73 -83.86 57.13
CA ALA A 48 -28.60 -83.01 55.95
C ALA A 48 -29.95 -82.42 55.51
N VAL A 49 -31.07 -83.08 55.81
CA VAL A 49 -32.43 -82.54 55.62
C VAL A 49 -32.83 -81.65 56.79
N ALA A 50 -32.71 -82.14 58.03
CA ALA A 50 -32.99 -81.36 59.22
C ALA A 50 -32.07 -81.71 60.40
N LEU A 51 -31.45 -80.67 60.98
CA LEU A 51 -30.58 -80.79 62.14
C LEU A 51 -31.38 -80.60 63.43
N VAL A 52 -31.28 -81.54 64.38
CA VAL A 52 -31.89 -81.39 65.71
C VAL A 52 -30.82 -81.16 66.78
N GLN A 53 -31.05 -80.17 67.63
CA GLN A 53 -30.23 -79.85 68.81
C GLN A 53 -31.13 -79.91 70.06
N VAL A 54 -30.61 -80.47 71.17
CA VAL A 54 -31.36 -80.56 72.43
C VAL A 54 -30.59 -79.89 73.57
N ALA A 55 -31.27 -78.99 74.27
CA ALA A 55 -30.76 -78.31 75.46
C ALA A 55 -31.78 -78.47 76.61
N GLY A 56 -31.43 -79.28 77.60
CA GLY A 56 -32.35 -79.63 78.70
C GLY A 56 -33.59 -80.36 78.17
N ALA A 57 -34.77 -79.75 78.35
CA ALA A 57 -36.05 -80.26 77.86
C ALA A 57 -36.50 -79.65 76.52
N THR A 58 -35.70 -78.78 75.91
CA THR A 58 -36.04 -78.12 74.64
C THR A 58 -35.26 -78.74 73.49
N ALA A 59 -35.96 -79.13 72.42
CA ALA A 59 -35.35 -79.44 71.14
C ALA A 59 -35.59 -78.30 70.15
N VAL A 60 -34.57 -77.92 69.39
CA VAL A 60 -34.70 -77.05 68.22
C VAL A 60 -34.35 -77.88 67.00
N ILE A 61 -35.23 -77.86 66.00
CA ILE A 61 -35.03 -78.50 64.70
C ILE A 61 -34.84 -77.38 63.69
N TYR A 62 -33.74 -77.43 62.94
CA TYR A 62 -33.41 -76.50 61.86
C TYR A 62 -33.59 -77.22 60.53
N ALA A 63 -34.24 -76.56 59.56
CA ALA A 63 -34.22 -76.97 58.16
C ALA A 63 -32.81 -76.77 57.59
N VAL A 64 -32.39 -77.68 56.71
CA VAL A 64 -31.06 -77.63 56.07
C VAL A 64 -31.20 -77.73 54.55
N VAL A 65 -31.79 -78.81 54.03
CA VAL A 65 -32.24 -78.92 52.63
C VAL A 65 -33.66 -79.50 52.56
N SER A 66 -34.34 -79.31 51.42
CA SER A 66 -35.70 -79.77 51.18
C SER A 66 -35.80 -81.30 51.19
N GLY A 67 -36.92 -81.83 51.66
CA GLY A 67 -37.15 -83.27 51.78
C GLY A 67 -37.82 -83.69 53.08
N SER A 68 -37.74 -84.98 53.41
CA SER A 68 -38.35 -85.53 54.63
C SER A 68 -37.41 -86.49 55.35
N THR A 69 -37.33 -86.32 56.67
CA THR A 69 -36.51 -87.12 57.58
C THR A 69 -37.33 -87.51 58.82
N THR A 70 -36.77 -88.35 59.69
CA THR A 70 -37.41 -88.70 60.97
C THR A 70 -36.54 -88.30 62.15
N VAL A 71 -37.13 -87.61 63.12
CA VAL A 71 -36.45 -87.24 64.36
C VAL A 71 -36.86 -88.24 65.44
N THR A 72 -35.86 -88.93 65.99
CA THR A 72 -36.02 -89.83 67.14
C THR A 72 -35.66 -89.08 68.41
N VAL A 73 -36.61 -88.91 69.31
CA VAL A 73 -36.37 -88.39 70.67
C VAL A 73 -36.34 -89.56 71.65
N ARG A 74 -35.26 -89.67 72.43
CA ARG A 74 -35.11 -90.61 73.53
C ARG A 74 -35.13 -89.86 74.86
N ALA A 75 -36.01 -90.27 75.77
CA ALA A 75 -36.05 -89.82 77.15
C ALA A 75 -35.53 -90.93 78.07
N ILE A 76 -34.68 -90.58 79.03
CA ILE A 76 -33.93 -91.51 79.88
C ILE A 76 -34.08 -91.08 81.34
N ASP A 77 -34.36 -92.02 82.25
CA ASP A 77 -34.37 -91.81 83.69
C ASP A 77 -32.95 -91.87 84.32
N PRO A 78 -32.76 -91.50 85.60
CA PRO A 78 -31.45 -91.59 86.27
C PRO A 78 -30.90 -93.02 86.45
N ASP A 79 -31.76 -94.04 86.42
CA ASP A 79 -31.42 -95.47 86.54
C ASP A 79 -31.05 -96.11 85.18
N GLY A 80 -31.20 -95.37 84.08
CA GLY A 80 -30.83 -95.74 82.71
C GLY A 80 -31.94 -96.40 81.88
N ALA A 81 -33.17 -96.53 82.38
CA ALA A 81 -34.29 -96.98 81.55
C ALA A 81 -34.79 -95.84 80.65
N SER A 82 -35.35 -96.18 79.49
CA SER A 82 -35.65 -95.18 78.46
C SER A 82 -36.78 -95.56 77.52
N VAL A 83 -37.43 -94.54 76.97
CA VAL A 83 -38.39 -94.67 75.88
C VAL A 83 -38.00 -93.77 74.70
N THR A 84 -38.38 -94.18 73.50
CA THR A 84 -38.17 -93.43 72.26
C THR A 84 -39.52 -93.09 71.62
N HIS A 85 -39.65 -91.87 71.09
CA HIS A 85 -40.72 -91.49 70.17
C HIS A 85 -40.11 -90.99 68.86
N THR A 86 -40.79 -91.24 67.75
CA THR A 86 -40.35 -90.86 66.39
C THR A 86 -41.47 -90.11 65.69
N PHE A 87 -41.13 -89.02 65.02
CA PHE A 87 -42.04 -88.25 64.17
C PHE A 87 -41.31 -87.82 62.89
N ALA A 88 -42.05 -87.60 61.82
CA ALA A 88 -41.52 -87.07 60.57
C ALA A 88 -41.26 -85.56 60.68
N VAL A 89 -40.21 -85.11 60.00
CA VAL A 89 -39.91 -83.71 59.76
C VAL A 89 -39.81 -83.54 58.25
N THR A 90 -40.65 -82.68 57.69
CA THR A 90 -40.62 -82.32 56.27
C THR A 90 -40.18 -80.87 56.13
N VAL A 91 -39.10 -80.66 55.38
CA VAL A 91 -38.66 -79.34 54.94
C VAL A 91 -39.25 -79.12 53.54
N PRO A 92 -40.14 -78.13 53.35
CA PRO A 92 -40.64 -77.78 52.03
C PRO A 92 -39.51 -77.15 51.20
N ASN A 93 -39.58 -77.26 49.88
CA ASN A 93 -38.66 -76.53 49.01
C ASN A 93 -38.83 -75.01 49.16
N ARG A 94 -37.73 -74.27 49.18
CA ARG A 94 -37.69 -72.81 49.40
C ARG A 94 -37.24 -72.10 48.15
N ALA A 95 -37.82 -70.93 47.90
CA ALA A 95 -37.46 -70.13 46.74
C ALA A 95 -36.00 -69.62 46.84
N PRO A 96 -35.33 -69.42 45.68
CA PRO A 96 -34.02 -68.79 45.63
C PRO A 96 -34.02 -67.38 46.25
N LEU A 97 -32.86 -66.93 46.70
CA LEU A 97 -32.66 -65.61 47.33
C LEU A 97 -31.64 -64.77 46.53
N VAL A 98 -31.78 -63.45 46.60
CA VAL A 98 -30.78 -62.51 46.08
C VAL A 98 -29.60 -62.45 47.05
N ALA A 99 -28.40 -62.76 46.56
CA ALA A 99 -27.15 -62.79 47.32
C ALA A 99 -26.37 -61.46 47.23
N GLY A 100 -26.61 -60.64 46.21
CA GLY A 100 -25.99 -59.32 46.04
C GLY A 100 -26.65 -58.47 44.95
N PRO A 101 -26.39 -57.16 44.89
CA PRO A 101 -26.89 -56.29 43.81
C PRO A 101 -26.29 -56.72 42.46
N LEU A 102 -27.11 -56.75 41.41
CA LEU A 102 -26.61 -56.66 40.03
C LEU A 102 -26.19 -55.20 39.78
N PRO A 103 -25.03 -54.93 39.17
CA PRO A 103 -24.60 -53.57 38.86
C PRO A 103 -25.39 -52.99 37.69
N ASP A 104 -25.71 -51.71 37.75
CA ASP A 104 -26.22 -50.96 36.60
C ASP A 104 -25.16 -50.89 35.49
N GLY A 105 -25.63 -50.86 34.24
CA GLY A 105 -24.79 -50.85 33.05
C GLY A 105 -24.97 -49.58 32.22
N GLU A 106 -23.90 -49.14 31.59
CA GLU A 106 -23.89 -48.07 30.60
C GLU A 106 -23.10 -48.54 29.38
N ALA A 107 -23.66 -48.35 28.18
CA ALA A 107 -23.07 -48.81 26.91
C ALA A 107 -23.58 -47.95 25.75
N LEU A 108 -22.74 -47.71 24.73
CA LEU A 108 -23.15 -46.96 23.53
C LEU A 108 -24.03 -47.82 22.62
N ALA A 109 -24.86 -47.19 21.77
CA ALA A 109 -25.69 -47.94 20.83
C ALA A 109 -24.84 -48.85 19.93
N GLY A 110 -25.20 -50.14 19.86
CA GLY A 110 -24.45 -51.17 19.14
C GLY A 110 -23.55 -52.06 20.02
N ASP A 111 -23.14 -51.59 21.20
CA ASP A 111 -22.28 -52.34 22.12
C ASP A 111 -23.01 -53.50 22.82
N GLN A 112 -22.22 -54.39 23.44
CA GLN A 112 -22.71 -55.52 24.23
C GLN A 112 -22.05 -55.58 25.61
N LEU A 113 -22.87 -55.60 26.66
CA LEU A 113 -22.45 -55.89 28.03
C LEU A 113 -22.75 -57.36 28.35
N VAL A 114 -21.73 -58.11 28.75
CA VAL A 114 -21.85 -59.51 29.19
C VAL A 114 -21.63 -59.60 30.70
N THR A 115 -22.62 -60.12 31.43
CA THR A 115 -22.60 -60.20 32.90
C THR A 115 -22.92 -61.62 33.36
N ARG A 116 -22.14 -62.16 34.30
CA ARG A 116 -22.46 -63.42 35.00
C ARG A 116 -23.44 -63.17 36.12
N VAL A 117 -24.54 -63.91 36.15
CA VAL A 117 -25.61 -63.76 37.16
C VAL A 117 -25.54 -64.82 38.26
N SER A 118 -24.80 -65.91 38.08
CA SER A 118 -24.64 -67.01 39.05
C SER A 118 -24.14 -66.59 40.44
N GLY A 119 -23.37 -65.49 40.54
CA GLY A 119 -22.89 -64.96 41.82
C GLY A 119 -23.90 -64.10 42.59
N HIS A 120 -25.01 -63.72 41.97
CA HIS A 120 -25.98 -62.76 42.52
C HIS A 120 -27.23 -63.42 43.12
N PHE A 121 -27.38 -64.74 42.95
CA PHE A 121 -28.50 -65.52 43.48
C PHE A 121 -27.98 -66.78 44.19
N THR A 122 -28.63 -67.18 45.28
CA THR A 122 -28.30 -68.39 46.04
C THR A 122 -29.57 -69.15 46.41
N ASP A 123 -29.49 -70.47 46.37
CA ASP A 123 -30.59 -71.33 46.78
C ASP A 123 -30.43 -71.81 48.25
N PRO A 124 -31.45 -71.66 49.12
CA PRO A 124 -31.38 -72.12 50.52
C PRO A 124 -31.28 -73.63 50.71
N ASP A 125 -31.79 -74.42 49.75
CA ASP A 125 -31.78 -75.89 49.77
C ASP A 125 -30.59 -76.47 48.97
N GLY A 126 -29.86 -75.60 48.25
CA GLY A 126 -28.66 -75.93 47.48
C GLY A 126 -28.95 -76.36 46.04
N ASP A 127 -30.15 -76.09 45.54
CA ASP A 127 -30.57 -76.47 44.20
C ASP A 127 -29.89 -75.67 43.09
N SER A 128 -29.80 -76.28 41.90
CA SER A 128 -29.22 -75.65 40.72
C SER A 128 -30.20 -74.65 40.09
N LEU A 129 -29.81 -73.38 40.06
CA LEU A 129 -30.64 -72.31 39.50
C LEU A 129 -30.58 -72.25 37.97
N THR A 130 -31.73 -71.94 37.36
CA THR A 130 -31.87 -71.56 35.95
C THR A 130 -32.20 -70.08 35.85
N PHE A 131 -31.62 -69.39 34.86
CA PHE A 131 -31.75 -67.95 34.70
C PHE A 131 -32.52 -67.58 33.43
N ALA A 132 -33.34 -66.54 33.52
CA ALA A 132 -33.95 -65.86 32.39
C ALA A 132 -33.89 -64.35 32.60
N ALA A 133 -33.66 -63.59 31.54
CA ALA A 133 -33.67 -62.12 31.60
C ALA A 133 -34.64 -61.53 30.58
N ALA A 134 -35.24 -60.38 30.92
CA ALA A 134 -36.12 -59.60 30.06
C ALA A 134 -35.78 -58.11 30.17
N SER A 135 -35.93 -57.38 29.06
CA SER A 135 -35.77 -55.92 29.02
C SER A 135 -37.14 -55.25 29.06
N SER A 136 -37.27 -54.16 29.84
CA SER A 136 -38.48 -53.33 29.87
C SER A 136 -38.69 -52.55 28.56
N ASN A 137 -37.63 -52.31 27.78
CA ASN A 137 -37.69 -51.65 26.48
C ASN A 137 -36.66 -52.27 25.52
N ALA A 138 -37.12 -53.22 24.70
CA ALA A 138 -36.31 -53.88 23.68
C ALA A 138 -35.82 -52.93 22.56
N GLY A 139 -36.38 -51.72 22.42
CA GLY A 139 -35.90 -50.70 21.50
C GLY A 139 -34.65 -49.96 22.00
N VAL A 140 -34.47 -49.85 23.33
CA VAL A 140 -33.28 -49.25 23.96
C VAL A 140 -32.20 -50.32 24.19
N ALA A 141 -32.58 -51.46 24.78
CA ALA A 141 -31.67 -52.57 25.01
C ALA A 141 -32.37 -53.93 24.87
N THR A 142 -31.76 -54.85 24.13
CA THR A 142 -32.19 -56.26 24.07
C THR A 142 -31.36 -57.10 25.02
N VAL A 143 -31.91 -58.19 25.54
CA VAL A 143 -31.17 -59.13 26.41
C VAL A 143 -31.38 -60.56 25.95
N THR A 144 -30.31 -61.35 26.02
CA THR A 144 -30.32 -62.80 25.83
C THR A 144 -29.65 -63.48 27.01
N THR A 145 -30.03 -64.73 27.30
CA THR A 145 -29.50 -65.50 28.44
C THR A 145 -28.94 -66.82 27.95
N SER A 146 -27.74 -67.16 28.39
CA SER A 146 -27.03 -68.40 28.05
C SER A 146 -26.42 -69.00 29.32
N ALA A 147 -27.05 -70.05 29.84
CA ALA A 147 -26.71 -70.66 31.13
C ALA A 147 -26.69 -69.64 32.28
N ASP A 148 -25.51 -69.22 32.76
CA ASP A 148 -25.32 -68.26 33.84
C ASP A 148 -24.79 -66.89 33.39
N GLU A 149 -24.72 -66.65 32.08
CA GLU A 149 -24.39 -65.34 31.49
C GLU A 149 -25.62 -64.71 30.83
N ILE A 150 -25.76 -63.39 31.02
CA ILE A 150 -26.66 -62.54 30.24
C ILE A 150 -25.84 -61.64 29.33
N THR A 151 -26.28 -61.50 28.08
CA THR A 151 -25.74 -60.52 27.13
C THR A 151 -26.81 -59.48 26.87
N VAL A 152 -26.58 -58.25 27.32
CA VAL A 152 -27.40 -57.08 27.01
C VAL A 152 -26.76 -56.36 25.83
N ARG A 153 -27.52 -56.08 24.77
CA ARG A 153 -27.09 -55.30 23.62
C ARG A 153 -27.82 -53.96 23.62
N ALA A 154 -27.06 -52.86 23.66
CA ALA A 154 -27.58 -51.51 23.49
C ALA A 154 -28.00 -51.29 22.04
N ILE A 155 -29.12 -50.61 21.81
CA ILE A 155 -29.78 -50.49 20.50
C ILE A 155 -30.05 -49.02 20.15
N LEU A 156 -30.73 -48.27 21.01
CA LEU A 156 -31.02 -46.83 20.84
C LEU A 156 -30.86 -46.10 22.18
N PRO A 157 -30.62 -44.78 22.15
CA PRO A 157 -30.57 -43.92 23.34
C PRO A 157 -31.79 -44.06 24.27
N GLY A 158 -31.54 -43.97 25.57
CA GLY A 158 -32.55 -44.05 26.62
C GLY A 158 -32.18 -44.99 27.77
N VAL A 159 -33.18 -45.35 28.58
CA VAL A 159 -32.99 -46.23 29.76
C VAL A 159 -33.94 -47.44 29.69
N ALA A 160 -33.40 -48.64 29.89
CA ALA A 160 -34.16 -49.88 30.01
C ALA A 160 -33.83 -50.57 31.35
N ALA A 161 -34.84 -51.09 32.04
CA ALA A 161 -34.62 -51.99 33.18
C ALA A 161 -34.47 -53.43 32.65
N ILE A 162 -33.45 -54.13 33.13
CA ILE A 162 -33.21 -55.54 32.82
C ILE A 162 -33.57 -56.38 34.05
N THR A 163 -34.70 -57.09 33.96
CA THR A 163 -35.18 -57.99 35.01
C THR A 163 -34.55 -59.37 34.82
N VAL A 164 -33.73 -59.82 35.76
CA VAL A 164 -33.15 -61.17 35.83
C VAL A 164 -33.96 -62.00 36.82
N THR A 165 -34.47 -63.15 36.38
CA THR A 165 -35.21 -64.12 37.21
C THR A 165 -34.39 -65.39 37.37
N ALA A 166 -34.15 -65.80 38.62
CA ALA A 166 -33.54 -67.08 38.98
C ALA A 166 -34.63 -68.04 39.47
N THR A 167 -34.66 -69.27 38.93
CA THR A 167 -35.71 -70.28 39.16
C THR A 167 -35.09 -71.63 39.53
N ASP A 168 -35.59 -72.26 40.58
CA ASP A 168 -35.19 -73.60 41.04
C ASP A 168 -35.83 -74.74 40.19
N PRO A 169 -35.47 -76.01 40.40
CA PRO A 169 -36.05 -77.14 39.69
C PRO A 169 -37.53 -77.45 39.99
N GLU A 170 -38.09 -76.98 41.11
CA GLU A 170 -39.53 -77.13 41.45
C GLU A 170 -40.40 -75.96 40.93
N GLY A 171 -39.78 -74.90 40.42
CA GLY A 171 -40.42 -73.75 39.80
C GLY A 171 -40.67 -72.56 40.73
N LEU A 172 -40.02 -72.50 41.91
CA LEU A 172 -40.00 -71.27 42.72
C LEU A 172 -38.90 -70.34 42.20
N SER A 173 -39.13 -69.03 42.28
CA SER A 173 -38.22 -68.05 41.69
C SER A 173 -38.16 -66.73 42.47
N VAL A 174 -37.07 -65.99 42.20
CA VAL A 174 -36.86 -64.62 42.64
C VAL A 174 -36.37 -63.79 41.45
N ALA A 175 -36.69 -62.51 41.42
CA ALA A 175 -36.27 -61.58 40.37
C ALA A 175 -35.54 -60.37 40.95
N GLN A 176 -34.66 -59.78 40.14
CA GLN A 176 -33.88 -58.60 40.45
C GLN A 176 -33.70 -57.75 39.19
N ASP A 177 -33.85 -56.44 39.34
CA ASP A 177 -33.65 -55.48 38.25
C ASP A 177 -32.30 -54.77 38.39
N PHE A 178 -31.71 -54.39 37.25
CA PHE A 178 -30.68 -53.35 37.13
C PHE A 178 -31.00 -52.45 35.93
N THR A 179 -30.49 -51.23 35.88
CA THR A 179 -30.69 -50.33 34.74
C THR A 179 -29.59 -50.49 33.68
N MET A 180 -29.99 -50.41 32.43
CA MET A 180 -29.12 -50.21 31.27
C MET A 180 -29.39 -48.83 30.70
N THR A 181 -28.38 -47.97 30.74
CA THR A 181 -28.42 -46.62 30.14
C THR A 181 -27.66 -46.62 28.83
N VAL A 182 -28.29 -46.10 27.78
CA VAL A 182 -27.66 -45.82 26.49
C VAL A 182 -27.69 -44.30 26.33
N PRO A 183 -26.54 -43.60 26.41
CA PRO A 183 -26.50 -42.16 26.25
C PRO A 183 -26.75 -41.78 24.78
N ASN A 184 -27.41 -40.64 24.56
CA ASN A 184 -27.55 -40.05 23.23
C ASN A 184 -26.25 -39.34 22.83
N ARG A 185 -25.79 -39.52 21.59
CA ARG A 185 -24.59 -38.87 21.04
C ARG A 185 -25.01 -37.88 19.97
N ALA A 186 -24.41 -36.69 20.01
CA ALA A 186 -24.68 -35.66 19.02
C ALA A 186 -24.38 -36.16 17.58
N PRO A 187 -25.07 -35.59 16.58
CA PRO A 187 -24.68 -35.75 15.18
C PRO A 187 -23.23 -35.34 14.99
N ARG A 188 -22.58 -35.86 13.94
CA ARG A 188 -21.23 -35.44 13.54
C ARG A 188 -21.14 -35.21 12.04
N LEU A 189 -20.12 -34.45 11.65
CA LEU A 189 -19.73 -34.32 10.26
C LEU A 189 -19.23 -35.67 9.73
N ALA A 190 -19.60 -35.98 8.50
CA ALA A 190 -19.18 -37.16 7.74
C ALA A 190 -18.46 -36.80 6.45
N ASP A 191 -18.69 -35.60 5.92
CA ASP A 191 -17.98 -35.00 4.78
C ASP A 191 -18.08 -33.45 4.87
N THR A 192 -17.36 -32.72 4.02
CA THR A 192 -17.38 -31.24 3.96
C THR A 192 -18.19 -30.73 2.79
N LEU A 193 -19.24 -29.93 3.07
CA LEU A 193 -19.96 -29.17 2.05
C LEU A 193 -18.98 -28.24 1.30
N PRO A 194 -18.90 -28.32 -0.04
CA PRO A 194 -17.99 -27.48 -0.81
C PRO A 194 -18.50 -26.05 -0.93
N ASP A 195 -17.57 -25.09 -0.99
CA ASP A 195 -17.87 -23.71 -1.34
C ASP A 195 -18.54 -23.61 -2.72
N LEU A 196 -19.49 -22.70 -2.85
CA LEU A 196 -20.27 -22.51 -4.07
C LEU A 196 -19.97 -21.17 -4.72
N VAL A 197 -19.74 -21.18 -6.03
CA VAL A 197 -19.70 -19.99 -6.86
C VAL A 197 -20.95 -19.97 -7.75
N ILE A 198 -21.81 -18.97 -7.58
CA ILE A 198 -23.12 -18.89 -8.24
C ILE A 198 -23.29 -17.48 -8.81
N GLU A 199 -23.61 -17.34 -10.10
CA GLU A 199 -23.89 -16.02 -10.69
C GLU A 199 -25.18 -15.39 -10.14
N VAL A 200 -25.27 -14.05 -10.13
CA VAL A 200 -26.45 -13.30 -9.70
C VAL A 200 -27.71 -13.79 -10.42
N GLY A 201 -28.75 -14.14 -9.65
CA GLY A 201 -30.02 -14.70 -10.15
C GLY A 201 -29.98 -16.21 -10.45
N GLY A 202 -28.84 -16.87 -10.23
CA GLY A 202 -28.71 -18.33 -10.28
C GLY A 202 -29.24 -19.01 -9.01
N GLU A 203 -29.66 -20.27 -9.16
CA GLU A 203 -30.11 -21.12 -8.06
C GLU A 203 -29.47 -22.51 -8.20
N THR A 204 -29.05 -23.10 -7.09
CA THR A 204 -28.51 -24.48 -7.04
C THR A 204 -29.07 -25.26 -5.87
N THR A 205 -29.00 -26.59 -5.96
CA THR A 205 -29.49 -27.52 -4.93
C THR A 205 -28.38 -28.46 -4.48
N ALA A 206 -28.31 -28.71 -3.18
CA ALA A 206 -27.40 -29.68 -2.57
C ALA A 206 -28.19 -30.68 -1.71
N ASP A 207 -27.90 -31.97 -1.87
CA ASP A 207 -28.41 -33.02 -0.99
C ASP A 207 -27.48 -33.12 0.22
N LEU A 208 -28.01 -32.88 1.43
CA LEU A 208 -27.26 -32.94 2.69
C LEU A 208 -26.98 -34.40 3.13
N THR A 209 -27.53 -35.39 2.44
CA THR A 209 -27.30 -36.82 2.69
C THR A 209 -25.82 -37.18 2.48
N GLY A 210 -25.12 -37.49 3.57
CA GLY A 210 -23.72 -37.91 3.57
C GLY A 210 -22.74 -36.90 4.18
N TYR A 211 -23.12 -35.62 4.29
CA TYR A 211 -22.31 -34.60 4.97
C TYR A 211 -22.46 -34.65 6.50
N PHE A 212 -23.63 -35.10 6.98
CA PHE A 212 -23.92 -35.29 8.39
C PHE A 212 -24.32 -36.75 8.65
N THR A 213 -23.88 -37.30 9.78
CA THR A 213 -24.24 -38.64 10.22
C THR A 213 -24.53 -38.67 11.71
N ASP A 214 -25.63 -39.33 12.08
CA ASP A 214 -25.94 -39.61 13.47
C ASP A 214 -25.23 -40.90 13.94
N PRO A 215 -24.43 -40.88 15.03
CA PRO A 215 -23.73 -42.06 15.52
C PRO A 215 -24.66 -43.16 16.08
N ASP A 216 -25.85 -42.81 16.53
CA ASP A 216 -26.88 -43.72 17.09
C ASP A 216 -27.90 -44.17 16.03
N GLY A 217 -27.91 -43.54 14.86
CA GLY A 217 -28.74 -43.85 13.71
C GLY A 217 -30.10 -43.14 13.72
N GLU A 218 -30.23 -42.04 14.46
CA GLU A 218 -31.43 -41.21 14.50
C GLU A 218 -31.59 -40.36 13.21
N GLU A 219 -32.82 -39.91 12.94
CA GLU A 219 -33.14 -39.08 11.76
C GLU A 219 -32.85 -37.61 12.09
N LEU A 220 -32.12 -36.93 11.20
CA LEU A 220 -31.64 -35.55 11.42
C LEU A 220 -32.59 -34.52 10.82
N ASP A 221 -32.97 -33.53 11.63
CA ASP A 221 -33.66 -32.32 11.18
C ASP A 221 -32.62 -31.25 10.79
N PHE A 222 -32.73 -30.71 9.58
CA PHE A 222 -31.80 -29.71 9.04
C PHE A 222 -32.39 -28.30 9.08
N THR A 223 -31.58 -27.32 9.48
CA THR A 223 -31.86 -25.89 9.30
C THR A 223 -30.67 -25.21 8.66
N VAL A 224 -30.94 -24.28 7.74
CA VAL A 224 -29.92 -23.52 7.02
C VAL A 224 -30.17 -22.02 7.19
N VAL A 225 -29.10 -21.24 7.37
CA VAL A 225 -29.15 -19.78 7.45
C VAL A 225 -28.02 -19.17 6.64
N SER A 226 -28.27 -18.00 6.04
CA SER A 226 -27.25 -17.20 5.34
C SER A 226 -26.84 -16.05 6.24
N SER A 227 -25.54 -15.81 6.36
CA SER A 227 -25.00 -14.65 7.10
C SER A 227 -25.42 -13.30 6.49
N LYS A 228 -25.76 -13.29 5.19
CA LYS A 228 -26.26 -12.16 4.41
C LYS A 228 -27.31 -12.66 3.41
N GLU A 229 -28.58 -12.66 3.82
CA GLU A 229 -29.71 -13.07 2.95
C GLU A 229 -29.81 -12.20 1.68
N GLU A 230 -29.30 -10.97 1.71
CA GLU A 230 -29.23 -10.08 0.56
C GLU A 230 -28.20 -10.50 -0.51
N VAL A 231 -27.20 -11.32 -0.16
CA VAL A 231 -26.20 -11.86 -1.11
C VAL A 231 -26.68 -13.20 -1.67
N ALA A 232 -27.05 -14.13 -0.78
CA ALA A 232 -27.70 -15.38 -1.17
C ALA A 232 -28.75 -15.79 -0.14
N ALA A 233 -29.95 -16.13 -0.63
CA ALA A 233 -31.02 -16.71 0.18
C ALA A 233 -30.89 -18.23 0.19
N VAL A 234 -31.20 -18.83 1.34
CA VAL A 234 -31.15 -20.29 1.52
C VAL A 234 -32.47 -20.83 2.05
N GLY A 235 -32.73 -22.08 1.70
CA GLY A 235 -33.87 -22.85 2.17
C GLY A 235 -33.51 -24.32 2.27
N VAL A 236 -34.24 -25.07 3.09
CA VAL A 236 -34.06 -26.52 3.22
C VAL A 236 -35.42 -27.20 3.36
N SER A 237 -35.58 -28.36 2.73
CA SER A 237 -36.82 -29.14 2.72
C SER A 237 -36.50 -30.63 2.87
N GLY A 238 -36.43 -31.10 4.12
CA GLY A 238 -35.90 -32.42 4.42
C GLY A 238 -34.38 -32.39 4.28
N VAL A 239 -33.84 -33.15 3.33
CA VAL A 239 -32.39 -33.22 3.06
C VAL A 239 -31.92 -32.34 1.89
N GLU A 240 -32.82 -31.81 1.05
CA GLU A 240 -32.42 -30.91 -0.03
C GLU A 240 -32.35 -29.46 0.47
N MET A 241 -31.17 -28.87 0.35
CA MET A 241 -30.89 -27.44 0.51
C MET A 241 -30.95 -26.75 -0.86
N THR A 242 -31.58 -25.58 -0.92
CA THR A 242 -31.58 -24.65 -2.06
C THR A 242 -30.77 -23.40 -1.71
N VAL A 243 -29.89 -22.96 -2.59
CA VAL A 243 -29.12 -21.70 -2.47
C VAL A 243 -29.38 -20.85 -3.72
N GLY A 244 -29.97 -19.67 -3.54
CA GLY A 244 -30.26 -18.70 -4.61
C GLY A 244 -29.45 -17.43 -4.45
N ALA A 245 -28.63 -17.10 -5.46
CA ALA A 245 -27.82 -15.88 -5.49
C ALA A 245 -28.68 -14.66 -5.83
N ILE A 246 -28.63 -13.63 -4.99
CA ILE A 246 -29.47 -12.41 -5.09
C ILE A 246 -28.64 -11.20 -5.49
N ALA A 247 -27.45 -11.03 -4.91
CA ALA A 247 -26.56 -9.92 -5.21
C ALA A 247 -25.10 -10.36 -5.06
N LYS A 248 -24.21 -9.61 -5.71
CA LYS A 248 -22.76 -9.83 -5.64
C LYS A 248 -22.20 -9.75 -4.21
N GLY A 249 -21.11 -10.47 -3.99
CA GLY A 249 -20.39 -10.54 -2.71
C GLY A 249 -20.29 -11.96 -2.15
N THR A 250 -19.81 -12.06 -0.92
CA THR A 250 -19.62 -13.34 -0.22
C THR A 250 -20.53 -13.42 1.02
N THR A 251 -21.12 -14.58 1.24
CA THR A 251 -21.88 -14.93 2.45
C THR A 251 -21.50 -16.34 2.92
N MET A 252 -21.39 -16.54 4.22
CA MET A 252 -21.32 -17.88 4.81
C MET A 252 -22.72 -18.45 4.93
N ILE A 253 -22.89 -19.73 4.58
CA ILE A 253 -24.09 -20.50 4.84
C ILE A 253 -23.81 -21.48 5.98
N THR A 254 -24.53 -21.31 7.09
CA THR A 254 -24.46 -22.19 8.24
C THR A 254 -25.53 -23.27 8.11
N VAL A 255 -25.11 -24.53 8.04
CA VAL A 255 -26.00 -25.71 8.04
C VAL A 255 -25.92 -26.37 9.41
N MET A 256 -27.07 -26.49 10.08
CA MET A 256 -27.19 -27.15 11.37
C MET A 256 -28.01 -28.44 11.21
N ALA A 257 -27.44 -29.57 11.62
CA ALA A 257 -28.13 -30.86 11.67
C ALA A 257 -28.41 -31.21 13.12
N THR A 258 -29.69 -31.40 13.48
CA THR A 258 -30.14 -31.59 14.86
C THR A 258 -30.76 -32.98 15.03
N ASP A 259 -30.39 -33.69 16.09
CA ASP A 259 -31.03 -34.96 16.46
C ASP A 259 -32.38 -34.75 17.19
N PRO A 260 -33.22 -35.78 17.33
CA PRO A 260 -34.46 -35.73 18.13
C PRO A 260 -34.24 -35.42 19.63
N GLY A 261 -33.01 -35.56 20.14
CA GLY A 261 -32.59 -35.17 21.49
C GLY A 261 -32.28 -33.68 21.65
N GLY A 262 -32.16 -32.92 20.55
CA GLY A 262 -31.79 -31.52 20.52
C GLY A 262 -30.28 -31.24 20.55
N LEU A 263 -29.43 -32.26 20.34
CA LEU A 263 -28.00 -32.07 20.10
C LEU A 263 -27.78 -31.80 18.60
N LEU A 264 -26.72 -31.06 18.27
CA LEU A 264 -26.52 -30.55 16.92
C LEU A 264 -25.06 -30.63 16.47
N ALA A 265 -24.87 -30.85 15.16
CA ALA A 265 -23.65 -30.57 14.43
C ALA A 265 -23.85 -29.34 13.55
N VAL A 266 -22.80 -28.54 13.37
CA VAL A 266 -22.79 -27.37 12.51
C VAL A 266 -21.68 -27.52 11.47
N GLN A 267 -21.96 -27.11 10.24
CA GLN A 267 -20.98 -26.91 9.19
C GLN A 267 -21.24 -25.58 8.50
N GLU A 268 -20.19 -24.89 8.10
CA GLU A 268 -20.28 -23.67 7.31
C GLU A 268 -19.53 -23.84 6.00
N PHE A 269 -20.03 -23.22 4.94
CA PHE A 269 -19.36 -23.11 3.65
C PHE A 269 -19.64 -21.74 3.04
N ALA A 270 -18.73 -21.26 2.19
CA ALA A 270 -18.85 -19.96 1.54
C ALA A 270 -19.70 -20.06 0.27
N VAL A 271 -20.56 -19.06 0.07
CA VAL A 271 -21.19 -18.77 -1.22
C VAL A 271 -20.63 -17.46 -1.73
N MET A 272 -19.92 -17.52 -2.86
CA MET A 272 -19.43 -16.36 -3.58
C MET A 272 -20.30 -16.09 -4.80
N VAL A 273 -20.85 -14.88 -4.86
CA VAL A 273 -21.54 -14.34 -6.03
C VAL A 273 -20.59 -13.32 -6.67
N PRO A 274 -19.86 -13.68 -7.75
CA PRO A 274 -18.81 -12.83 -8.31
C PRO A 274 -19.39 -11.61 -9.02
N ASN A 275 -18.66 -10.47 -9.02
CA ASN A 275 -18.94 -9.36 -9.93
C ASN A 275 -18.61 -9.80 -11.36
N ARG A 276 -19.46 -9.47 -12.32
CA ARG A 276 -19.23 -9.71 -13.74
C ARG A 276 -18.77 -8.42 -14.39
N ALA A 277 -17.78 -8.53 -15.26
CA ALA A 277 -17.27 -7.36 -15.97
C ALA A 277 -18.35 -6.71 -16.86
N PRO A 278 -18.27 -5.40 -17.12
CA PRO A 278 -19.14 -4.73 -18.08
C PRO A 278 -19.05 -5.38 -19.46
N VAL A 279 -20.13 -5.31 -20.24
CA VAL A 279 -20.17 -5.85 -21.61
C VAL A 279 -20.44 -4.75 -22.63
N VAL A 280 -19.86 -4.91 -23.83
CA VAL A 280 -20.21 -4.07 -24.99
C VAL A 280 -21.63 -4.43 -25.43
N ALA A 281 -22.55 -3.49 -25.30
CA ALA A 281 -23.95 -3.64 -25.67
C ALA A 281 -24.16 -3.35 -27.17
N ASP A 282 -23.51 -2.31 -27.69
CA ASP A 282 -23.54 -1.87 -29.08
C ASP A 282 -22.17 -1.31 -29.48
N ALA A 283 -21.93 -1.15 -30.79
CA ALA A 283 -20.66 -0.64 -31.30
C ALA A 283 -20.73 0.86 -31.65
N ILE A 284 -19.77 1.63 -31.11
CA ILE A 284 -19.47 3.00 -31.55
C ILE A 284 -19.10 2.97 -33.04
N ALA A 285 -19.74 3.83 -33.82
CA ALA A 285 -19.47 3.96 -35.26
C ALA A 285 -18.15 4.71 -35.52
N ASP A 286 -17.50 4.41 -36.65
CA ASP A 286 -16.33 5.18 -37.10
C ASP A 286 -16.70 6.67 -37.29
N ILE A 287 -15.84 7.57 -36.81
CA ILE A 287 -16.06 9.03 -36.81
C ILE A 287 -15.23 9.67 -37.93
N GLU A 288 -15.86 10.55 -38.73
CA GLU A 288 -15.16 11.43 -39.67
C GLU A 288 -15.24 12.89 -39.16
N VAL A 289 -14.09 13.54 -38.95
CA VAL A 289 -14.01 14.87 -38.32
C VAL A 289 -12.87 15.70 -38.92
N GLU A 290 -13.13 16.99 -39.19
CA GLU A 290 -12.13 17.89 -39.80
C GLU A 290 -11.06 18.37 -38.80
N VAL A 291 -9.82 18.56 -39.27
CA VAL A 291 -8.69 19.12 -38.49
C VAL A 291 -9.10 20.39 -37.73
N GLY A 292 -8.88 20.39 -36.41
CA GLY A 292 -9.24 21.50 -35.52
C GLY A 292 -10.71 21.53 -35.08
N SER A 293 -11.51 20.52 -35.43
CA SER A 293 -12.88 20.31 -34.94
C SER A 293 -12.94 19.15 -33.93
N GLU A 294 -14.04 19.09 -33.19
CA GLU A 294 -14.34 18.07 -32.20
C GLU A 294 -15.63 17.32 -32.56
N ALA A 295 -15.65 16.01 -32.34
CA ALA A 295 -16.83 15.17 -32.39
C ALA A 295 -17.13 14.66 -30.97
N VAL A 296 -18.42 14.46 -30.67
CA VAL A 296 -18.90 14.08 -29.33
C VAL A 296 -19.84 12.89 -29.44
N GLU A 297 -19.64 11.89 -28.59
CA GLU A 297 -20.43 10.65 -28.52
C GLU A 297 -20.75 10.30 -27.06
N ASP A 298 -21.97 9.80 -26.79
CA ASP A 298 -22.40 9.32 -25.48
C ASP A 298 -22.03 7.83 -25.35
N VAL A 299 -21.00 7.52 -24.55
CA VAL A 299 -20.49 6.15 -24.42
C VAL A 299 -21.37 5.28 -23.51
N SER A 300 -22.25 5.85 -22.69
CA SER A 300 -23.17 5.06 -21.84
C SER A 300 -24.17 4.23 -22.65
N LEU A 301 -24.38 4.55 -23.92
CA LEU A 301 -25.25 3.80 -24.83
C LEU A 301 -24.62 2.52 -25.39
N HIS A 302 -23.29 2.38 -25.29
CA HIS A 302 -22.52 1.30 -25.95
C HIS A 302 -22.01 0.23 -24.99
N PHE A 303 -22.11 0.47 -23.68
CA PHE A 303 -21.71 -0.47 -22.63
C PHE A 303 -22.84 -0.66 -21.63
N THR A 304 -23.03 -1.88 -21.14
CA THR A 304 -23.98 -2.20 -20.07
C THR A 304 -23.32 -3.12 -19.06
N ASP A 305 -23.63 -2.92 -17.79
CA ASP A 305 -23.18 -3.84 -16.76
C ASP A 305 -24.22 -4.96 -16.51
N PRO A 306 -23.82 -6.25 -16.48
CA PRO A 306 -24.73 -7.36 -16.17
C PRO A 306 -25.31 -7.34 -14.75
N ASP A 307 -24.63 -6.68 -13.81
CA ASP A 307 -24.98 -6.59 -12.38
C ASP A 307 -25.53 -5.21 -11.98
N ASP A 308 -25.82 -4.33 -12.97
CA ASP A 308 -26.32 -2.96 -12.83
C ASP A 308 -25.34 -2.00 -12.11
N ASP A 309 -24.03 -2.31 -12.16
CA ASP A 309 -22.98 -1.44 -11.63
C ASP A 309 -22.86 -0.11 -12.39
N THR A 310 -22.43 0.93 -11.67
CA THR A 310 -22.13 2.24 -12.27
C THR A 310 -20.80 2.17 -13.00
N LEU A 311 -20.84 2.45 -14.31
CA LEU A 311 -19.65 2.41 -15.17
C LEU A 311 -18.84 3.71 -15.11
N VAL A 312 -17.51 3.56 -15.18
CA VAL A 312 -16.55 4.66 -15.33
C VAL A 312 -15.82 4.48 -16.65
N PHE A 313 -15.85 5.53 -17.48
CA PHE A 313 -15.30 5.48 -18.83
C PHE A 313 -13.95 6.20 -18.94
N THR A 314 -13.04 5.62 -19.70
CA THR A 314 -11.78 6.24 -20.11
C THR A 314 -11.59 6.05 -21.62
N ALA A 315 -10.78 6.92 -22.25
CA ALA A 315 -10.42 6.73 -23.66
C ALA A 315 -8.95 7.03 -23.91
N ALA A 316 -8.37 6.31 -24.87
CA ALA A 316 -7.01 6.46 -25.35
C ALA A 316 -7.01 6.55 -26.87
N SER A 317 -6.13 7.40 -27.43
CA SER A 317 -5.83 7.39 -28.86
C SER A 317 -4.51 6.68 -29.10
N PHE A 318 -4.50 5.71 -30.02
CA PHE A 318 -3.26 5.08 -30.49
C PHE A 318 -2.47 6.00 -31.45
N SER A 319 -3.12 7.02 -32.02
CA SER A 319 -2.51 8.02 -32.90
C SER A 319 -2.85 9.44 -32.45
N PRO A 320 -2.37 9.90 -31.27
CA PRO A 320 -2.71 11.21 -30.70
C PRO A 320 -2.23 12.40 -31.55
N ALA A 321 -1.30 12.18 -32.48
CA ALA A 321 -0.89 13.17 -33.48
C ALA A 321 -1.93 13.40 -34.58
N VAL A 322 -2.89 12.48 -34.77
CA VAL A 322 -3.96 12.53 -35.78
C VAL A 322 -5.28 12.94 -35.13
N ALA A 323 -5.67 12.26 -34.05
CA ALA A 323 -6.82 12.65 -33.23
C ALA A 323 -6.58 12.30 -31.76
N THR A 324 -7.02 13.15 -30.84
CA THR A 324 -7.01 12.90 -29.39
C THR A 324 -8.41 12.57 -28.91
N ALA A 325 -8.51 11.84 -27.80
CA ALA A 325 -9.78 11.47 -27.17
C ALA A 325 -9.71 11.75 -25.67
N THR A 326 -10.79 12.27 -25.11
CA THR A 326 -10.99 12.51 -23.67
C THR A 326 -12.43 12.18 -23.30
N VAL A 327 -12.65 11.66 -22.09
CA VAL A 327 -13.99 11.35 -21.59
C VAL A 327 -14.25 12.14 -20.30
N SER A 328 -15.47 12.66 -20.16
CA SER A 328 -15.91 13.43 -19.00
C SER A 328 -17.32 13.00 -18.57
N GLY A 329 -17.38 12.06 -17.62
CA GLY A 329 -18.63 11.35 -17.32
C GLY A 329 -18.92 10.36 -18.45
N ASP A 330 -20.10 10.44 -19.04
CA ASP A 330 -20.53 9.58 -20.16
C ASP A 330 -20.20 10.17 -21.55
N GLU A 331 -19.67 11.39 -21.59
CA GLU A 331 -19.41 12.12 -22.84
C GLU A 331 -17.96 11.94 -23.31
N LEU A 332 -17.78 11.23 -24.43
CA LEU A 332 -16.51 11.11 -25.16
C LEU A 332 -16.38 12.28 -26.13
N THR A 333 -15.30 13.05 -26.01
CA THR A 333 -14.90 14.08 -26.98
C THR A 333 -13.67 13.60 -27.76
N VAL A 334 -13.75 13.63 -29.09
CA VAL A 334 -12.67 13.31 -30.02
C VAL A 334 -12.27 14.58 -30.77
N ALA A 335 -11.04 15.06 -30.55
CA ALA A 335 -10.51 16.27 -31.19
C ALA A 335 -9.52 15.92 -32.31
N ALA A 336 -9.79 16.40 -33.53
CA ALA A 336 -8.93 16.17 -34.69
C ALA A 336 -7.71 17.09 -34.70
N VAL A 337 -6.51 16.49 -34.75
CA VAL A 337 -5.21 17.19 -34.63
C VAL A 337 -4.51 17.33 -35.98
N ALA A 338 -4.50 16.28 -36.80
CA ALA A 338 -3.90 16.29 -38.14
C ALA A 338 -4.56 15.24 -39.04
N LYS A 339 -4.39 15.38 -40.36
CA LYS A 339 -4.89 14.42 -41.35
C LYS A 339 -4.34 13.00 -41.14
N GLY A 340 -5.17 12.00 -41.46
CA GLY A 340 -4.85 10.57 -41.35
C GLY A 340 -5.95 9.78 -40.67
N THR A 341 -5.61 8.57 -40.19
CA THR A 341 -6.50 7.75 -39.38
C THR A 341 -5.93 7.51 -38.00
N ALA A 342 -6.78 7.64 -36.99
CA ALA A 342 -6.51 7.25 -35.61
C ALA A 342 -7.44 6.10 -35.20
N THR A 343 -6.99 5.27 -34.28
CA THR A 343 -7.86 4.32 -33.58
C THR A 343 -8.00 4.83 -32.16
N ILE A 344 -9.25 4.95 -31.71
CA ILE A 344 -9.60 5.30 -30.34
C ILE A 344 -10.04 4.01 -29.65
N GLU A 345 -9.51 3.77 -28.46
CA GLU A 345 -10.01 2.77 -27.52
C GLU A 345 -10.83 3.50 -26.44
N VAL A 346 -12.02 2.98 -26.15
CA VAL A 346 -12.84 3.38 -25.01
C VAL A 346 -12.92 2.19 -24.08
N THR A 347 -12.52 2.36 -22.84
CA THR A 347 -12.57 1.33 -21.80
C THR A 347 -13.63 1.72 -20.77
N ALA A 348 -14.61 0.85 -20.60
CA ALA A 348 -15.58 0.92 -19.50
C ALA A 348 -15.09 0.04 -18.35
N ALA A 349 -15.10 0.59 -17.13
CA ALA A 349 -14.77 -0.11 -15.89
C ALA A 349 -15.98 -0.13 -14.96
N ASP A 350 -16.22 -1.25 -14.27
CA ASP A 350 -17.16 -1.30 -13.15
C ASP A 350 -16.57 -0.67 -11.87
N SER A 351 -17.32 -0.73 -10.78
CA SER A 351 -16.91 -0.21 -9.47
C SER A 351 -15.77 -1.00 -8.79
N GLU A 352 -15.55 -2.24 -9.20
CA GLU A 352 -14.54 -3.17 -8.65
C GLU A 352 -13.26 -3.22 -9.52
N GLY A 353 -13.25 -2.54 -10.67
CA GLY A 353 -12.12 -2.42 -11.58
C GLY A 353 -12.03 -3.48 -12.67
N LEU A 354 -13.08 -4.27 -12.92
CA LEU A 354 -13.14 -5.11 -14.12
C LEU A 354 -13.49 -4.26 -15.34
N THR A 355 -12.85 -4.53 -16.46
CA THR A 355 -12.89 -3.64 -17.64
C THR A 355 -13.23 -4.37 -18.93
N VAL A 356 -13.97 -3.69 -19.81
CA VAL A 356 -14.10 -4.05 -21.22
C VAL A 356 -13.72 -2.87 -22.10
N SER A 357 -13.02 -3.13 -23.20
CA SER A 357 -12.65 -2.14 -24.20
C SER A 357 -13.38 -2.34 -25.51
N LEU A 358 -13.73 -1.23 -26.15
CA LEU A 358 -14.17 -1.16 -27.54
C LEU A 358 -13.24 -0.22 -28.32
N THR A 359 -12.90 -0.56 -29.56
CA THR A 359 -12.13 0.32 -30.46
C THR A 359 -12.94 0.73 -31.69
N PHE A 360 -12.80 1.98 -32.12
CA PHE A 360 -13.36 2.49 -33.37
C PHE A 360 -12.34 3.39 -34.10
N SER A 361 -12.58 3.66 -35.39
CA SER A 361 -11.67 4.47 -36.21
C SER A 361 -12.13 5.92 -36.28
N VAL A 362 -11.18 6.84 -36.25
CA VAL A 362 -11.37 8.26 -36.51
C VAL A 362 -10.62 8.61 -37.79
N MET A 363 -11.32 9.07 -38.81
CA MET A 363 -10.73 9.56 -40.05
C MET A 363 -10.74 11.09 -40.07
N VAL A 364 -9.55 11.66 -40.28
CA VAL A 364 -9.35 13.09 -40.47
C VAL A 364 -8.91 13.30 -41.93
N PRO A 365 -9.83 13.74 -42.82
CA PRO A 365 -9.55 13.82 -44.26
C PRO A 365 -8.60 14.97 -44.62
N ASN A 366 -7.83 14.78 -45.70
CA ASN A 366 -7.00 15.82 -46.33
C ASN A 366 -7.87 16.81 -47.13
N ARG A 367 -7.65 18.10 -46.96
CA ARG A 367 -8.40 19.18 -47.62
C ARG A 367 -7.58 19.82 -48.74
N ALA A 368 -8.27 20.24 -49.80
CA ALA A 368 -7.60 20.85 -50.95
C ALA A 368 -7.05 22.26 -50.64
N PRO A 369 -6.00 22.70 -51.36
CA PRO A 369 -5.48 24.06 -51.25
C PRO A 369 -6.56 25.12 -51.49
N LEU A 370 -6.42 26.29 -50.87
CA LEU A 370 -7.30 27.44 -51.08
C LEU A 370 -6.59 28.58 -51.80
N ALA A 371 -7.25 29.16 -52.79
CA ALA A 371 -6.85 30.41 -53.45
C ALA A 371 -7.10 31.60 -52.49
N SER A 372 -6.14 31.88 -51.61
CA SER A 372 -6.27 32.82 -50.50
C SER A 372 -6.19 34.29 -50.91
N GLN A 373 -5.49 34.62 -52.00
CA GLN A 373 -5.41 35.97 -52.55
C GLN A 373 -5.40 35.98 -54.09
N ALA A 374 -6.07 36.95 -54.71
CA ALA A 374 -6.13 37.08 -56.16
C ALA A 374 -4.76 37.37 -56.79
N LEU A 375 -4.36 36.60 -57.81
CA LEU A 375 -3.16 36.90 -58.62
C LEU A 375 -3.35 38.21 -59.45
N PRO A 376 -2.35 39.10 -59.52
CA PRO A 376 -2.46 40.38 -60.23
C PRO A 376 -2.26 40.25 -61.75
N ASP A 377 -2.92 41.12 -62.52
CA ASP A 377 -2.67 41.28 -63.96
C ASP A 377 -1.25 41.84 -64.23
N VAL A 378 -0.63 41.41 -65.34
CA VAL A 378 0.78 41.70 -65.68
C VAL A 378 0.92 42.34 -67.07
N GLU A 379 1.85 43.29 -67.25
CA GLU A 379 2.28 43.78 -68.57
C GLU A 379 3.74 43.40 -68.81
N VAL A 380 4.07 42.87 -69.99
CA VAL A 380 5.42 42.38 -70.35
C VAL A 380 5.76 42.76 -71.80
N THR A 381 6.98 43.23 -72.06
CA THR A 381 7.37 43.63 -73.43
C THR A 381 7.86 42.45 -74.29
N VAL A 382 7.83 42.60 -75.62
CA VAL A 382 8.27 41.54 -76.54
C VAL A 382 9.75 41.21 -76.33
N GLY A 383 10.01 39.97 -75.90
CA GLY A 383 11.34 39.42 -75.63
C GLY A 383 11.69 39.33 -74.14
N GLU A 384 11.05 40.14 -73.30
CA GLU A 384 11.25 40.24 -71.85
C GLU A 384 10.60 39.09 -71.09
N VAL A 385 11.09 38.79 -69.88
CA VAL A 385 10.52 37.79 -68.97
C VAL A 385 10.23 38.42 -67.60
N VAL A 386 8.96 38.48 -67.22
CA VAL A 386 8.48 38.87 -65.89
C VAL A 386 8.30 37.60 -65.03
N ARG A 387 8.49 37.70 -63.71
CA ARG A 387 8.19 36.62 -62.76
C ARG A 387 7.06 37.03 -61.82
N VAL A 388 6.17 36.08 -61.53
CA VAL A 388 5.07 36.18 -60.56
C VAL A 388 5.26 35.11 -59.50
N ASP A 389 5.11 35.50 -58.23
CA ASP A 389 5.12 34.59 -57.10
C ASP A 389 3.72 34.01 -56.86
N PRO A 390 3.48 32.70 -57.02
CA PRO A 390 2.21 32.09 -56.67
C PRO A 390 2.10 31.74 -55.19
N ALA A 391 3.21 31.59 -54.45
CA ALA A 391 3.19 30.98 -53.11
C ALA A 391 2.47 31.84 -52.07
N SER A 392 2.47 33.16 -52.22
CA SER A 392 1.74 34.10 -51.37
C SER A 392 0.23 34.21 -51.69
N HIS A 393 -0.25 33.52 -52.73
CA HIS A 393 -1.62 33.61 -53.26
C HIS A 393 -2.45 32.34 -53.09
N PHE A 394 -1.83 31.25 -52.64
CA PHE A 394 -2.49 30.01 -52.26
C PHE A 394 -2.06 29.61 -50.85
N THR A 395 -2.96 29.04 -50.06
CA THR A 395 -2.66 28.50 -48.73
C THR A 395 -3.32 27.14 -48.58
N ASP A 396 -2.59 26.16 -48.06
CA ASP A 396 -3.17 24.90 -47.71
C ASP A 396 -3.81 24.94 -46.30
N PRO A 397 -5.08 24.50 -46.11
CA PRO A 397 -5.73 24.47 -44.80
C PRO A 397 -5.08 23.50 -43.79
N ASP A 398 -4.41 22.46 -44.26
CA ASP A 398 -3.79 21.42 -43.44
C ASP A 398 -2.27 21.63 -43.32
N GLY A 399 -1.72 22.62 -44.04
CA GLY A 399 -0.33 23.04 -43.97
C GLY A 399 0.60 22.34 -44.96
N ASP A 400 0.04 21.65 -45.96
CA ASP A 400 0.83 20.93 -46.97
C ASP A 400 1.69 21.84 -47.85
N GLU A 401 2.79 21.26 -48.36
CA GLU A 401 3.66 21.92 -49.33
C GLU A 401 3.01 21.96 -50.72
N LEU A 402 2.85 23.16 -51.27
CA LEU A 402 2.17 23.37 -52.54
C LEU A 402 3.12 23.32 -53.74
N THR A 403 2.74 22.56 -54.76
CA THR A 403 3.39 22.54 -56.07
C THR A 403 2.56 23.32 -57.09
N PHE A 404 3.22 24.02 -58.02
CA PHE A 404 2.56 24.93 -58.97
C PHE A 404 2.75 24.49 -60.43
N ALA A 405 1.69 24.61 -61.22
CA ALA A 405 1.69 24.49 -62.68
C ALA A 405 1.14 25.77 -63.32
N VAL A 406 1.49 26.04 -64.59
CA VAL A 406 1.01 27.23 -65.32
C VAL A 406 0.72 26.92 -66.79
N GLU A 407 -0.37 27.50 -67.31
CA GLU A 407 -0.74 27.47 -68.73
C GLU A 407 -1.11 28.88 -69.23
N SER A 408 -0.78 29.18 -70.50
CA SER A 408 -1.16 30.43 -71.18
C SER A 408 -2.17 30.15 -72.29
N SER A 409 -3.23 30.96 -72.36
CA SER A 409 -4.30 30.82 -73.35
C SER A 409 -3.84 31.11 -74.78
N ASP A 410 -2.72 31.82 -74.97
CA ASP A 410 -2.08 32.01 -76.28
C ASP A 410 -0.56 32.17 -76.13
N ALA A 411 0.15 31.04 -76.30
CA ALA A 411 1.61 30.97 -76.25
C ALA A 411 2.32 31.73 -77.38
N SER A 412 1.61 32.17 -78.43
CA SER A 412 2.19 33.03 -79.48
C SER A 412 2.27 34.50 -79.09
N LEU A 413 1.50 34.91 -78.08
CA LEU A 413 1.51 36.25 -77.48
C LEU A 413 2.32 36.26 -76.18
N VAL A 414 2.04 35.32 -75.27
CA VAL A 414 2.70 35.19 -73.96
C VAL A 414 3.03 33.73 -73.69
N ALA A 415 4.31 33.37 -73.62
CA ALA A 415 4.74 32.05 -73.18
C ALA A 415 4.90 32.02 -71.66
N ALA A 416 4.24 31.08 -70.98
CA ALA A 416 4.32 30.90 -69.53
C ALA A 416 5.03 29.58 -69.18
N SER A 417 5.82 29.58 -68.10
CA SER A 417 6.48 28.38 -67.57
C SER A 417 6.84 28.55 -66.09
N VAL A 418 6.87 27.47 -65.31
CA VAL A 418 7.38 27.50 -63.93
C VAL A 418 8.92 27.44 -63.92
N ALA A 419 9.57 28.25 -63.08
CA ALA A 419 11.03 28.40 -63.04
C ALA A 419 11.53 28.58 -61.60
N GLY A 420 11.73 27.46 -60.89
CA GLY A 420 11.79 27.46 -59.43
C GLY A 420 10.40 27.74 -58.86
N ASP A 421 10.34 28.41 -57.72
CA ASP A 421 9.09 28.69 -56.98
C ASP A 421 8.31 29.88 -57.58
N GLN A 422 8.48 30.16 -58.87
CA GLN A 422 7.99 31.36 -59.55
C GLN A 422 7.45 31.03 -60.94
N VAL A 423 6.37 31.70 -61.33
CA VAL A 423 5.80 31.65 -62.69
C VAL A 423 6.52 32.68 -63.57
N ALA A 424 7.23 32.23 -64.59
CA ALA A 424 7.92 33.07 -65.56
C ALA A 424 7.05 33.29 -66.81
N LEU A 425 6.84 34.56 -67.18
CA LEU A 425 5.99 35.02 -68.27
C LEU A 425 6.83 35.77 -69.30
N ARG A 426 6.86 35.28 -70.54
CA ARG A 426 7.64 35.89 -71.63
C ARG A 426 6.74 36.51 -72.69
N GLY A 427 6.92 37.79 -73.00
CA GLY A 427 6.27 38.43 -74.13
C GLY A 427 6.84 37.91 -75.46
N VAL A 428 5.97 37.42 -76.35
CA VAL A 428 6.35 36.82 -77.65
C VAL A 428 5.81 37.62 -78.84
N GLY A 429 4.61 38.21 -78.72
CA GLY A 429 3.98 39.01 -79.77
C GLY A 429 2.96 40.01 -79.20
N LYS A 430 2.74 41.13 -79.91
CA LYS A 430 1.84 42.20 -79.45
C LYS A 430 0.38 41.72 -79.37
N GLY A 431 -0.26 41.91 -78.22
CA GLY A 431 -1.58 41.38 -77.92
C GLY A 431 -1.85 41.18 -76.43
N GLU A 432 -2.80 40.31 -76.09
CA GLU A 432 -3.20 40.00 -74.73
C GLU A 432 -3.55 38.49 -74.62
N ALA A 433 -3.14 37.84 -73.53
CA ALA A 433 -3.46 36.46 -73.20
C ALA A 433 -3.91 36.35 -71.73
N ARG A 434 -4.62 35.28 -71.38
CA ARG A 434 -4.84 34.88 -69.98
C ARG A 434 -3.84 33.81 -69.58
N VAL A 435 -3.42 33.83 -68.33
CA VAL A 435 -2.57 32.81 -67.73
C VAL A 435 -3.30 32.20 -66.54
N THR A 436 -3.35 30.88 -66.47
CA THR A 436 -3.92 30.12 -65.35
C THR A 436 -2.78 29.47 -64.56
N VAL A 437 -2.84 29.57 -63.24
CA VAL A 437 -1.94 28.90 -62.30
C VAL A 437 -2.76 27.91 -61.47
N THR A 438 -2.29 26.68 -61.40
CA THR A 438 -2.87 25.60 -60.60
C THR A 438 -1.90 25.28 -59.46
N ALA A 439 -2.39 25.34 -58.23
CA ALA A 439 -1.69 24.88 -57.03
C ALA A 439 -2.20 23.48 -56.66
N THR A 440 -1.30 22.58 -56.28
CA THR A 440 -1.58 21.18 -55.94
C THR A 440 -0.91 20.85 -54.60
N ASP A 441 -1.64 20.24 -53.66
CA ASP A 441 -1.07 19.70 -52.41
C ASP A 441 -0.23 18.44 -52.68
N THR A 442 0.27 17.80 -51.62
CA THR A 442 1.07 16.58 -51.73
C THR A 442 0.25 15.32 -52.08
N GLU A 443 -1.07 15.35 -51.88
CA GLU A 443 -2.01 14.25 -52.15
C GLU A 443 -2.69 14.34 -53.52
N GLY A 444 -2.50 15.45 -54.24
CA GLY A 444 -2.99 15.68 -55.60
C GLY A 444 -4.28 16.47 -55.72
N LEU A 445 -4.80 17.08 -54.63
CA LEU A 445 -5.96 17.99 -54.70
C LEU A 445 -5.51 19.39 -55.13
N THR A 446 -6.36 20.12 -55.86
CA THR A 446 -5.95 21.35 -56.55
C THR A 446 -6.88 22.55 -56.34
N ALA A 447 -6.29 23.75 -56.48
CA ALA A 447 -7.00 25.02 -56.66
C ALA A 447 -6.39 25.85 -57.79
N GLU A 448 -7.21 26.62 -58.49
CA GLU A 448 -6.79 27.37 -59.68
C GLU A 448 -7.13 28.86 -59.60
N GLN A 449 -6.28 29.69 -60.21
CA GLN A 449 -6.51 31.12 -60.42
C GLN A 449 -6.07 31.52 -61.84
N SER A 450 -6.70 32.55 -62.42
CA SER A 450 -6.28 33.09 -63.72
C SER A 450 -6.25 34.62 -63.74
N PHE A 451 -5.24 35.17 -64.42
CA PHE A 451 -4.98 36.61 -64.56
C PHE A 451 -4.63 36.98 -66.01
N ARG A 452 -4.67 38.27 -66.35
CA ARG A 452 -4.41 38.80 -67.70
C ARG A 452 -2.95 39.19 -67.88
N VAL A 453 -2.39 38.92 -69.05
CA VAL A 453 -1.04 39.34 -69.44
C VAL A 453 -1.07 40.09 -70.78
N ARG A 454 -0.50 41.30 -70.81
CA ARG A 454 -0.56 42.22 -71.97
C ARG A 454 0.82 42.53 -72.54
N VAL A 455 0.91 42.66 -73.87
CA VAL A 455 2.14 42.93 -74.62
C VAL A 455 1.95 44.12 -75.58
N PRO A 456 2.53 45.32 -75.32
CA PRO A 456 2.27 46.54 -76.09
C PRO A 456 3.12 46.70 -77.36
N ASN A 457 2.71 47.63 -78.24
CA ASN A 457 3.46 48.11 -79.42
C ASN A 457 4.60 49.05 -78.99
N ARG A 458 5.71 49.13 -79.74
CA ARG A 458 6.87 49.94 -79.36
C ARG A 458 7.03 51.15 -80.27
N ALA A 459 7.51 52.25 -79.69
CA ALA A 459 7.85 53.46 -80.43
C ALA A 459 9.13 53.29 -81.27
N PRO A 460 9.39 54.20 -82.22
CA PRO A 460 10.68 54.36 -82.86
C PRO A 460 11.86 54.44 -81.87
N ARG A 461 13.09 54.28 -82.36
CA ARG A 461 14.31 54.46 -81.56
C ARG A 461 15.35 55.33 -82.26
N VAL A 462 16.20 55.97 -81.45
CA VAL A 462 17.44 56.57 -81.93
C VAL A 462 18.37 55.48 -82.46
N LEU A 463 19.03 55.74 -83.59
CA LEU A 463 20.08 54.91 -84.17
C LEU A 463 21.48 55.42 -83.76
N ASP A 464 21.72 56.73 -83.94
CA ASP A 464 22.97 57.44 -83.63
C ASP A 464 22.64 58.82 -83.05
N ALA A 465 23.50 59.39 -82.20
CA ALA A 465 23.20 60.66 -81.52
C ALA A 465 23.45 61.92 -82.37
N LEU A 466 22.48 62.83 -82.38
CA LEU A 466 22.65 64.21 -82.84
C LEU A 466 23.66 64.94 -81.94
N PRO A 467 24.62 65.71 -82.49
CA PRO A 467 25.68 66.34 -81.71
C PRO A 467 25.29 67.70 -81.12
N ASP A 468 25.83 68.02 -79.94
CA ASP A 468 25.77 69.36 -79.34
C ASP A 468 26.52 70.40 -80.19
N ILE A 469 26.04 71.63 -80.15
CA ILE A 469 26.47 72.76 -80.99
C ILE A 469 26.81 73.95 -80.08
N GLU A 470 27.97 74.58 -80.25
CA GLU A 470 28.24 75.88 -79.63
C GLU A 470 28.07 76.97 -80.70
N LEU A 471 27.21 77.95 -80.44
CA LEU A 471 26.83 78.93 -81.45
C LEU A 471 26.67 80.31 -80.79
N ALA A 472 27.57 81.23 -81.11
CA ALA A 472 27.44 82.61 -80.64
C ALA A 472 26.11 83.22 -81.15
N VAL A 473 25.52 84.08 -80.31
CA VAL A 473 24.30 84.86 -80.59
C VAL A 473 24.29 85.41 -82.03
N ASP A 474 23.16 85.25 -82.73
CA ASP A 474 22.85 85.69 -84.10
C ASP A 474 23.38 84.84 -85.30
N ASN A 475 23.73 83.55 -85.12
CA ASN A 475 24.15 82.63 -86.22
C ASN A 475 23.12 81.51 -86.54
N GLU A 476 23.21 80.82 -87.70
CA GLU A 476 22.35 79.66 -88.11
C GLU A 476 23.17 78.50 -88.77
N LEU A 477 22.69 77.24 -88.69
CA LEU A 477 23.31 75.97 -89.13
C LEU A 477 22.24 74.97 -89.63
N LEU A 478 22.59 74.00 -90.50
CA LEU A 478 21.69 72.96 -91.05
C LEU A 478 22.31 71.54 -90.91
N LEU A 479 21.50 70.55 -90.49
CA LEU A 479 21.86 69.16 -90.14
C LEU A 479 20.90 68.14 -90.83
N GLY A 480 21.27 66.87 -90.96
CA GLY A 480 20.44 65.79 -91.55
C GLY A 480 19.99 64.75 -90.52
N LEU A 481 18.77 64.22 -90.64
CA LEU A 481 18.11 63.42 -89.59
C LEU A 481 17.99 61.91 -89.87
N SER A 482 17.93 61.48 -91.13
CA SER A 482 17.65 60.07 -91.49
C SER A 482 18.76 59.07 -91.16
N ALA A 483 19.93 59.54 -90.68
CA ALA A 483 20.97 58.70 -90.09
C ALA A 483 20.79 58.44 -88.57
N HIS A 484 19.91 59.18 -87.90
CA HIS A 484 19.85 59.25 -86.44
C HIS A 484 18.66 58.51 -85.82
N PHE A 485 17.70 58.02 -86.61
CA PHE A 485 16.47 57.38 -86.12
C PHE A 485 16.10 56.13 -86.96
N THR A 486 15.52 55.12 -86.32
CA THR A 486 15.07 53.87 -86.95
C THR A 486 13.92 53.27 -86.14
N ASP A 487 13.00 52.54 -86.78
CA ASP A 487 11.91 51.88 -86.05
C ASP A 487 12.27 50.44 -85.59
N PRO A 488 11.95 50.03 -84.35
CA PRO A 488 12.17 48.66 -83.87
C PRO A 488 11.30 47.58 -84.52
N ASP A 489 10.07 47.91 -84.89
CA ASP A 489 9.05 46.98 -85.35
C ASP A 489 8.90 47.00 -86.89
N GLY A 490 9.44 48.05 -87.54
CA GLY A 490 9.68 48.17 -88.98
C GLY A 490 8.92 49.32 -89.66
N ASP A 491 8.26 50.18 -88.89
CA ASP A 491 7.32 51.18 -89.40
C ASP A 491 8.01 52.46 -89.95
N PRO A 492 7.40 53.16 -90.92
CA PRO A 492 8.00 54.34 -91.56
C PRO A 492 7.91 55.60 -90.69
N LEU A 493 8.99 56.39 -90.65
CA LEU A 493 9.14 57.54 -89.74
C LEU A 493 8.80 58.91 -90.38
N SER A 494 8.30 59.81 -89.55
CA SER A 494 8.07 61.24 -89.84
C SER A 494 8.73 62.13 -88.78
N PHE A 495 9.20 63.33 -89.14
CA PHE A 495 10.02 64.17 -88.26
C PHE A 495 9.42 65.55 -87.95
N ALA A 496 9.58 65.99 -86.70
CA ALA A 496 9.32 67.35 -86.22
C ALA A 496 10.50 67.82 -85.34
N ALA A 497 10.65 69.13 -85.12
CA ALA A 497 11.66 69.64 -84.20
C ALA A 497 11.26 70.96 -83.55
N GLN A 498 11.74 71.16 -82.34
CA GLN A 498 11.44 72.29 -81.47
C GLN A 498 12.67 72.62 -80.63
N SER A 499 13.01 73.90 -80.51
CA SER A 499 13.95 74.34 -79.48
C SER A 499 13.24 74.58 -78.14
N SER A 500 13.85 74.15 -77.05
CA SER A 500 13.37 74.33 -75.68
C SER A 500 13.30 75.81 -75.28
N ASP A 501 14.22 76.62 -75.81
CA ASP A 501 14.24 78.06 -75.62
C ASP A 501 14.61 78.76 -76.93
N THR A 502 13.60 79.21 -77.66
CA THR A 502 13.76 80.02 -78.88
C THR A 502 14.35 81.41 -78.64
N GLY A 503 14.43 81.84 -77.37
CA GLY A 503 15.17 83.02 -76.92
C GLY A 503 16.66 82.76 -76.71
N VAL A 504 17.12 81.50 -76.68
CA VAL A 504 18.55 81.12 -76.64
C VAL A 504 19.00 80.47 -77.95
N ALA A 505 18.18 79.63 -78.60
CA ALA A 505 18.34 79.21 -80.00
C ALA A 505 17.01 78.75 -80.65
N THR A 506 16.79 79.01 -81.93
CA THR A 506 15.65 78.54 -82.74
C THR A 506 15.96 77.25 -83.49
N ALA A 507 14.93 76.47 -83.87
CA ALA A 507 15.10 75.26 -84.70
C ALA A 507 13.86 74.94 -85.57
N ARG A 508 14.05 74.33 -86.75
CA ARG A 508 12.98 74.00 -87.74
C ARG A 508 13.37 72.87 -88.71
N VAL A 509 12.43 71.98 -89.07
CA VAL A 509 12.66 70.85 -90.00
C VAL A 509 12.38 71.24 -91.46
N GLU A 510 13.26 70.82 -92.38
CA GLU A 510 13.13 70.96 -93.83
C GLU A 510 13.41 69.61 -94.52
N GLY A 511 12.33 68.89 -94.90
CA GLY A 511 12.45 67.55 -95.48
C GLY A 511 12.96 66.53 -94.45
N GLU A 512 14.09 65.88 -94.72
CA GLU A 512 14.80 65.01 -93.76
C GLU A 512 15.94 65.75 -93.02
N GLY A 513 15.92 67.10 -92.98
CA GLY A 513 16.95 67.93 -92.33
C GLY A 513 16.41 68.91 -91.28
N LEU A 514 17.31 69.48 -90.49
CA LEU A 514 17.04 70.37 -89.34
C LEU A 514 17.91 71.64 -89.41
N ALA A 515 17.29 72.82 -89.43
CA ALA A 515 17.98 74.12 -89.32
C ALA A 515 17.88 74.67 -87.90
N ILE A 516 18.94 75.34 -87.39
CA ILE A 516 19.12 75.77 -85.99
C ILE A 516 19.84 77.13 -85.95
N GLY A 517 19.48 78.08 -85.08
CA GLY A 517 20.26 79.34 -84.92
C GLY A 517 20.12 80.05 -83.57
N ALA A 518 21.18 80.71 -83.06
CA ALA A 518 21.31 81.16 -81.67
C ALA A 518 20.93 82.63 -81.39
N VAL A 519 20.56 82.95 -80.13
CA VAL A 519 19.80 84.15 -79.76
C VAL A 519 20.21 84.80 -78.40
N ALA A 520 20.62 84.06 -77.36
CA ALA A 520 21.02 84.66 -76.07
C ALA A 520 21.93 83.77 -75.21
N ALA A 521 22.58 84.36 -74.19
CA ALA A 521 23.38 83.67 -73.17
C ALA A 521 22.57 82.60 -72.41
N GLY A 522 23.11 81.37 -72.32
CA GLY A 522 22.42 80.17 -71.84
C GLY A 522 22.60 78.99 -72.80
N THR A 523 22.01 77.84 -72.46
CA THR A 523 22.02 76.65 -73.31
C THR A 523 20.60 76.33 -73.77
N ALA A 524 20.33 76.33 -75.08
CA ALA A 524 19.04 75.91 -75.63
C ALA A 524 19.12 74.47 -76.10
N THR A 525 18.20 73.63 -75.64
CA THR A 525 18.13 72.24 -76.09
C THR A 525 17.21 72.13 -77.29
N VAL A 526 17.72 71.71 -78.45
CA VAL A 526 16.89 71.43 -79.62
C VAL A 526 16.48 69.97 -79.62
N THR A 527 15.19 69.72 -79.55
CA THR A 527 14.57 68.39 -79.57
C THR A 527 14.00 68.10 -80.95
N VAL A 528 14.35 66.94 -81.50
CA VAL A 528 13.79 66.37 -82.73
C VAL A 528 12.94 65.17 -82.36
N THR A 529 11.68 65.16 -82.81
CA THR A 529 10.75 64.04 -82.69
C THR A 529 10.75 63.23 -83.97
N ALA A 530 10.78 61.90 -83.86
CA ALA A 530 10.58 60.96 -84.95
C ALA A 530 9.42 60.01 -84.60
N SER A 531 8.38 59.98 -85.42
CA SER A 531 7.09 59.34 -85.12
C SER A 531 6.71 58.30 -86.17
N ASP A 532 6.20 57.14 -85.73
CA ASP A 532 5.69 56.06 -86.59
C ASP A 532 4.27 56.35 -87.12
N SER A 533 3.70 55.39 -87.86
CA SER A 533 2.36 55.49 -88.43
C SER A 533 1.20 55.25 -87.44
N GLU A 534 1.45 54.69 -86.26
CA GLU A 534 0.46 54.49 -85.19
C GLU A 534 0.49 55.64 -84.16
N GLY A 535 1.41 56.60 -84.32
CA GLY A 535 1.54 57.81 -83.51
C GLY A 535 2.41 57.64 -82.28
N LEU A 536 3.25 56.60 -82.21
CA LEU A 536 4.28 56.49 -81.18
C LEU A 536 5.53 57.24 -81.63
N GLU A 537 6.16 57.94 -80.69
CA GLU A 537 7.22 58.90 -80.99
C GLU A 537 8.47 58.63 -80.15
N VAL A 538 9.64 58.84 -80.76
CA VAL A 538 10.90 58.99 -80.03
C VAL A 538 11.44 60.39 -80.22
N THR A 539 12.01 60.96 -79.16
CA THR A 539 12.66 62.25 -79.24
C THR A 539 14.16 62.12 -79.01
N GLN A 540 14.93 62.97 -79.68
CA GLN A 540 16.34 63.19 -79.35
C GLN A 540 16.61 64.68 -79.25
N SER A 541 17.29 65.05 -78.17
CA SER A 541 17.71 66.41 -77.87
C SER A 541 19.23 66.56 -77.95
N PHE A 542 19.69 67.74 -78.35
CA PHE A 542 21.09 68.18 -78.28
C PHE A 542 21.14 69.66 -77.85
N GLN A 543 22.25 70.08 -77.25
CA GLN A 543 22.44 71.42 -76.70
C GLN A 543 22.95 72.45 -77.74
N VAL A 544 22.57 73.71 -77.55
CA VAL A 544 23.06 74.89 -78.27
C VAL A 544 23.55 75.94 -77.26
N LEU A 545 24.88 76.08 -77.09
CA LEU A 545 25.50 76.80 -75.95
C LEU A 545 25.92 78.27 -76.21
N VAL A 546 25.74 79.11 -75.18
CA VAL A 546 26.11 80.55 -75.04
C VAL A 546 26.40 80.90 -73.52
N PRO A 547 27.35 81.78 -73.08
CA PRO A 547 27.92 81.83 -71.66
C PRO A 547 27.47 82.92 -70.57
N ASN A 548 28.04 82.93 -69.32
CA ASN A 548 27.40 82.93 -67.93
C ASN A 548 27.86 83.95 -66.75
N ARG A 549 27.28 83.99 -65.48
CA ARG A 549 27.58 84.96 -64.31
C ARG A 549 27.74 84.51 -62.76
N ARG A 550 26.87 84.85 -61.71
CA ARG A 550 27.20 84.84 -60.18
C ARG A 550 26.13 85.10 -58.99
N PRO A 551 26.28 84.63 -57.68
CA PRO A 551 25.19 84.30 -56.65
C PRO A 551 24.64 85.29 -55.58
N VAL A 552 23.56 84.87 -54.88
CA VAL A 552 22.82 85.56 -53.78
C VAL A 552 22.22 84.65 -52.64
N VAL A 553 21.69 85.25 -51.56
CA VAL A 553 21.00 84.58 -50.41
C VAL A 553 19.47 84.63 -50.58
N LYS A 554 18.77 83.53 -50.27
CA LYS A 554 17.33 83.32 -50.47
C LYS A 554 16.49 83.37 -49.18
N VAL A 555 16.88 82.64 -48.13
CA VAL A 555 16.12 82.47 -46.85
C VAL A 555 17.09 82.35 -45.66
N LEU A 556 16.67 82.71 -44.44
CA LEU A 556 17.47 82.55 -43.20
C LEU A 556 17.22 81.19 -42.50
N ILE A 557 18.23 80.65 -41.81
CA ILE A 557 18.14 79.39 -41.04
C ILE A 557 17.66 79.66 -39.60
N PRO A 558 16.68 78.90 -39.05
CA PRO A 558 16.20 79.04 -37.68
C PRO A 558 17.08 78.31 -36.63
N GLY A 559 16.94 78.71 -35.36
CA GLY A 559 17.67 78.09 -34.24
C GLY A 559 17.14 76.70 -33.83
N HIS A 560 18.01 75.87 -33.26
CA HIS A 560 17.76 74.45 -32.98
C HIS A 560 17.82 74.10 -31.47
N ARG A 561 17.06 73.08 -31.04
CA ARG A 561 17.19 72.44 -29.71
C ARG A 561 17.44 70.95 -29.88
N VAL A 562 18.50 70.43 -29.27
CA VAL A 562 19.02 69.06 -29.51
C VAL A 562 19.49 68.46 -28.19
N GLN A 563 19.22 67.18 -27.90
CA GLN A 563 19.72 66.54 -26.66
C GLN A 563 21.17 66.06 -26.80
N VAL A 564 21.89 65.94 -25.68
CA VAL A 564 23.29 65.45 -25.65
C VAL A 564 23.41 64.13 -26.42
N GLY A 565 24.34 64.07 -27.38
CA GLY A 565 24.60 62.89 -28.21
C GLY A 565 23.79 62.82 -29.51
N GLN A 566 22.72 63.61 -29.67
CA GLN A 566 21.94 63.69 -30.91
C GLN A 566 22.59 64.62 -31.96
N VAL A 567 22.12 64.50 -33.21
CA VAL A 567 22.56 65.31 -34.36
C VAL A 567 21.33 65.89 -35.06
N ALA A 568 21.37 67.17 -35.43
CA ALA A 568 20.39 67.83 -36.28
C ALA A 568 21.01 68.17 -37.66
N THR A 569 20.17 68.26 -38.71
CA THR A 569 20.61 68.49 -40.09
C THR A 569 19.82 69.59 -40.79
N VAL A 570 20.46 70.41 -41.63
CA VAL A 570 19.86 71.52 -42.40
C VAL A 570 20.35 71.51 -43.84
N TYR A 571 19.43 71.52 -44.81
CA TYR A 571 19.73 71.56 -46.25
C TYR A 571 19.92 73.01 -46.72
N LEU A 572 21.10 73.34 -47.24
CA LEU A 572 21.54 74.71 -47.52
C LEU A 572 21.02 75.35 -48.84
N PRO A 573 20.71 74.61 -49.91
CA PRO A 573 20.16 75.19 -51.15
C PRO A 573 18.81 75.90 -51.02
N ASP A 574 18.02 75.65 -49.97
CA ASP A 574 16.82 76.44 -49.68
C ASP A 574 17.15 77.89 -49.28
N HIS A 575 18.41 78.17 -48.96
CA HIS A 575 18.91 79.42 -48.40
C HIS A 575 19.76 80.27 -49.35
N PHE A 576 20.12 79.80 -50.56
CA PHE A 576 20.96 80.53 -51.53
C PHE A 576 20.61 80.17 -53.01
N GLU A 577 20.86 81.08 -53.97
CA GLU A 577 20.58 80.86 -55.42
C GLU A 577 21.48 81.71 -56.34
N ASP A 578 21.49 81.42 -57.65
CA ASP A 578 22.30 82.13 -58.67
C ASP A 578 21.47 82.75 -59.83
N PRO A 579 21.74 83.99 -60.28
CA PRO A 579 20.99 84.69 -61.35
C PRO A 579 21.12 84.15 -62.77
N ASP A 580 22.06 83.24 -63.03
CA ASP A 580 22.25 82.59 -64.33
C ASP A 580 22.00 81.07 -64.25
N GLY A 581 21.64 80.59 -63.05
CA GLY A 581 21.34 79.19 -62.77
C GLY A 581 22.52 78.38 -62.23
N ASP A 582 23.66 79.01 -61.91
CA ASP A 582 24.84 78.29 -61.43
C ASP A 582 24.66 77.60 -60.08
N THR A 583 25.28 76.42 -59.95
CA THR A 583 25.21 75.57 -58.75
C THR A 583 26.19 76.04 -57.67
N LEU A 584 25.73 76.11 -56.42
CA LEU A 584 26.50 76.67 -55.31
C LEU A 584 27.23 75.61 -54.46
N THR A 585 28.34 76.02 -53.84
CA THR A 585 29.17 75.22 -52.90
C THR A 585 29.21 75.85 -51.50
N PHE A 586 29.18 75.06 -50.43
CA PHE A 586 28.90 75.55 -49.06
C PHE A 586 29.96 75.18 -47.99
N GLY A 587 29.90 75.84 -46.82
CA GLY A 587 30.71 75.49 -45.63
C GLY A 587 30.28 76.22 -44.34
N ALA A 588 30.62 75.70 -43.14
CA ALA A 588 30.14 76.24 -41.86
C ALA A 588 31.13 76.21 -40.67
N ARG A 589 30.76 76.81 -39.53
CA ARG A 589 31.54 76.87 -38.28
C ARG A 589 30.66 77.08 -37.03
N SER A 590 30.97 76.40 -35.91
CA SER A 590 30.37 76.64 -34.57
C SER A 590 31.26 77.51 -33.67
N ALA A 591 30.65 78.33 -32.81
CA ALA A 591 31.31 79.26 -31.88
C ALA A 591 31.85 78.57 -30.61
N LEU A 592 31.11 77.62 -30.03
CA LEU A 592 31.52 76.78 -28.89
C LEU A 592 31.37 75.29 -29.25
N PRO A 593 32.38 74.69 -29.92
CA PRO A 593 32.33 73.30 -30.36
C PRO A 593 32.15 72.26 -29.24
N ALA A 594 32.47 72.61 -27.99
CA ALA A 594 32.27 71.73 -26.82
C ALA A 594 30.80 71.63 -26.39
N VAL A 595 29.94 72.57 -26.79
CA VAL A 595 28.49 72.54 -26.56
C VAL A 595 27.81 71.85 -27.74
N ALA A 596 28.09 72.30 -28.97
CA ALA A 596 27.73 71.59 -30.19
C ALA A 596 28.72 71.88 -31.32
N SER A 597 29.13 70.83 -32.04
CA SER A 597 29.95 70.94 -33.26
C SER A 597 29.05 71.07 -34.50
N ALA A 598 29.57 71.71 -35.55
CA ALA A 598 28.85 71.91 -36.80
C ALA A 598 29.78 71.67 -38.00
N ASP A 599 29.33 70.88 -38.99
CA ASP A 599 30.12 70.44 -40.15
C ASP A 599 29.24 70.31 -41.41
N VAL A 600 29.79 70.60 -42.59
CA VAL A 600 29.03 70.61 -43.87
C VAL A 600 29.56 69.54 -44.83
N ALA A 601 28.66 68.68 -45.28
CA ALA A 601 28.92 67.66 -46.29
C ALA A 601 28.05 67.93 -47.53
N GLY A 602 28.67 68.45 -48.60
CA GLY A 602 27.96 68.85 -49.82
C GLY A 602 26.99 70.01 -49.57
N SER A 603 25.70 69.70 -49.54
CA SER A 603 24.60 70.66 -49.32
C SER A 603 24.02 70.61 -47.91
N ASP A 604 24.42 69.66 -47.07
CA ASP A 604 23.86 69.45 -45.73
C ASP A 604 24.81 69.92 -44.62
N LEU A 605 24.27 70.71 -43.71
CA LEU A 605 24.89 71.09 -42.44
C LEU A 605 24.45 70.12 -41.34
N SER A 606 25.39 69.43 -40.71
CA SER A 606 25.15 68.59 -39.52
C SER A 606 25.60 69.29 -38.24
N ILE A 607 24.84 69.12 -37.15
CA ILE A 607 25.06 69.77 -35.86
C ILE A 607 24.95 68.74 -34.73
N ARG A 608 26.05 68.39 -34.07
CA ARG A 608 26.08 67.38 -32.99
C ARG A 608 26.14 68.04 -31.62
N ALA A 609 25.18 67.76 -30.75
CA ALA A 609 25.16 68.22 -29.36
C ALA A 609 26.08 67.38 -28.47
N ILE A 610 26.89 68.03 -27.64
CA ILE A 610 27.99 67.43 -26.88
C ILE A 610 27.87 67.66 -25.36
N SER A 611 27.38 68.82 -24.91
CA SER A 611 27.17 69.12 -23.48
C SER A 611 26.03 70.13 -23.26
N LYS A 612 25.47 70.20 -22.04
CA LYS A 612 24.40 71.14 -21.67
C LYS A 612 24.87 72.60 -21.83
N GLY A 613 24.11 73.42 -22.57
CA GLY A 613 24.51 74.79 -22.91
C GLY A 613 23.90 75.34 -24.21
N ILE A 614 24.39 76.50 -24.66
CA ILE A 614 23.97 77.19 -25.91
C ILE A 614 25.20 77.60 -26.73
N THR A 615 25.13 77.50 -28.08
CA THR A 615 26.18 77.94 -29.03
C THR A 615 25.58 78.48 -30.33
N THR A 616 26.35 79.23 -31.12
CA THR A 616 25.96 79.82 -32.43
C THR A 616 26.75 79.18 -33.58
N VAL A 617 26.13 79.04 -34.76
CA VAL A 617 26.68 78.43 -35.98
C VAL A 617 26.55 79.39 -37.19
N THR A 618 27.57 79.44 -38.06
CA THR A 618 27.66 80.31 -39.26
C THR A 618 27.89 79.49 -40.53
N VAL A 619 27.32 79.88 -41.68
CA VAL A 619 27.35 79.15 -42.98
C VAL A 619 27.64 80.10 -44.17
N TYR A 620 28.30 79.62 -45.23
CA TYR A 620 28.64 80.36 -46.46
C TYR A 620 28.31 79.56 -47.75
N ALA A 621 28.18 80.24 -48.90
CA ALA A 621 27.89 79.69 -50.24
C ALA A 621 28.71 80.36 -51.38
N ALA A 622 28.98 79.67 -52.51
CA ALA A 622 29.79 80.18 -53.65
C ALA A 622 29.43 79.59 -55.04
N ASP A 623 29.49 80.35 -56.14
CA ASP A 623 29.35 79.82 -57.54
C ASP A 623 30.59 79.01 -58.00
N PRO A 624 30.51 78.30 -59.15
CA PRO A 624 31.67 77.71 -59.80
C PRO A 624 32.67 78.77 -60.34
N GLY A 625 32.26 80.03 -60.45
CA GLY A 625 33.08 81.19 -60.83
C GLY A 625 34.00 81.75 -59.73
N GLY A 626 33.85 81.32 -58.47
CA GLY A 626 34.66 81.72 -57.31
C GLY A 626 34.12 82.88 -56.46
N LEU A 627 32.81 83.10 -56.41
CA LEU A 627 32.15 84.31 -55.87
C LEU A 627 31.13 83.96 -54.76
N VAL A 628 31.27 84.58 -53.57
CA VAL A 628 30.79 84.03 -52.26
C VAL A 628 29.80 84.91 -51.44
N ASN A 629 29.00 84.31 -50.53
CA ASN A 629 28.05 84.96 -49.57
C ASN A 629 27.76 84.11 -48.28
N GLY A 630 27.04 84.57 -47.22
CA GLY A 630 26.80 83.76 -45.97
C GLY A 630 25.84 84.29 -44.84
N ILE A 631 25.45 83.43 -43.86
CA ILE A 631 24.41 83.61 -42.78
C ILE A 631 24.72 82.90 -41.42
N SER A 632 23.93 83.06 -40.32
CA SER A 632 24.17 82.43 -38.96
C SER A 632 22.92 82.23 -38.05
N PHE A 633 22.97 81.29 -37.07
CA PHE A 633 21.86 80.92 -36.13
C PHE A 633 22.31 80.20 -34.82
N ASP A 634 21.43 80.00 -33.82
CA ASP A 634 21.74 79.43 -32.47
C ASP A 634 21.29 77.95 -32.22
N VAL A 635 21.90 77.27 -31.24
CA VAL A 635 21.68 75.86 -30.85
C VAL A 635 21.68 75.69 -29.31
N LEU A 636 20.71 74.98 -28.72
CA LEU A 636 20.53 74.77 -27.26
C LEU A 636 20.37 73.28 -26.85
N VAL A 637 21.00 72.88 -25.74
CA VAL A 637 21.03 71.51 -25.17
C VAL A 637 20.54 71.49 -23.69
N PRO A 638 19.47 70.73 -23.32
CA PRO A 638 18.82 70.75 -21.99
C PRO A 638 19.26 69.65 -20.97
N ASN A 639 18.87 69.82 -19.69
CA ASN A 639 19.09 68.88 -18.54
C ASN A 639 18.03 67.76 -18.43
N ARG A 640 18.32 66.72 -17.66
CA ARG A 640 17.47 65.57 -17.28
C ARG A 640 17.42 65.39 -15.75
N ALA A 641 16.50 64.56 -15.27
CA ALA A 641 16.18 64.39 -13.84
C ALA A 641 16.68 63.05 -13.25
N PRO A 642 16.84 62.94 -11.91
CA PRO A 642 17.26 61.73 -11.20
C PRO A 642 16.32 60.53 -11.37
N ARG A 643 16.86 59.31 -11.21
CA ARG A 643 16.10 58.05 -11.24
C ARG A 643 16.50 57.07 -10.13
N VAL A 644 15.62 56.11 -9.82
CA VAL A 644 15.91 55.01 -8.88
C VAL A 644 16.76 53.95 -9.58
N ALA A 645 17.94 53.66 -9.04
CA ALA A 645 18.89 52.67 -9.54
C ALA A 645 18.63 51.26 -8.97
N ALA A 646 18.31 51.16 -7.67
CA ALA A 646 18.02 49.87 -7.01
C ALA A 646 17.10 50.06 -5.79
N ARG A 647 16.24 49.07 -5.54
CA ARG A 647 15.22 49.17 -4.48
C ARG A 647 15.78 48.87 -3.08
N PHE A 648 15.36 49.63 -2.06
CA PHE A 648 15.32 49.17 -0.66
C PHE A 648 14.38 47.95 -0.50
N GLY A 649 14.64 47.13 0.51
CA GLY A 649 13.75 46.07 0.98
C GLY A 649 13.40 46.25 2.45
N ASP A 650 12.30 45.64 2.88
CA ASP A 650 11.74 45.81 4.22
C ASP A 650 12.69 45.31 5.33
N ARG A 651 12.46 45.77 6.55
CA ARG A 651 13.30 45.51 7.74
C ARG A 651 12.44 45.09 8.94
N ARG A 652 12.97 44.17 9.73
CA ARG A 652 12.47 43.83 11.06
C ARG A 652 13.61 44.12 12.04
N LEU A 653 13.29 44.78 13.15
CA LEU A 653 14.24 45.26 14.16
C LEU A 653 13.65 45.02 15.56
N GLU A 654 14.49 44.96 16.58
CA GLU A 654 14.07 44.97 17.99
C GLU A 654 14.05 46.40 18.55
N ALA A 655 13.24 46.67 19.57
CA ALA A 655 13.13 48.02 20.15
C ALA A 655 14.48 48.50 20.73
N GLY A 656 15.06 49.55 20.15
CA GLY A 656 16.40 50.05 20.48
C GLY A 656 17.50 49.70 19.47
N GLU A 657 17.22 48.91 18.42
CA GLU A 657 18.19 48.54 17.37
C GLU A 657 18.34 49.62 16.29
N ASP A 658 19.57 49.81 15.79
CA ASP A 658 19.94 50.74 14.71
C ASP A 658 20.41 50.00 13.45
N VAL A 659 19.97 50.43 12.25
CA VAL A 659 20.44 49.90 10.95
C VAL A 659 20.82 50.99 9.95
N ALA A 660 21.98 50.81 9.30
CA ALA A 660 22.52 51.71 8.28
C ALA A 660 22.29 51.20 6.84
N LEU A 661 21.95 52.10 5.91
CA LEU A 661 21.68 51.80 4.49
C LEU A 661 22.27 52.88 3.56
N THR A 662 23.16 52.49 2.65
CA THR A 662 23.86 53.45 1.76
C THR A 662 23.02 53.88 0.53
N LEU A 663 22.89 55.19 0.31
CA LEU A 663 21.95 55.83 -0.63
C LEU A 663 22.45 55.91 -2.08
N SER A 664 23.74 56.16 -2.30
CA SER A 664 24.36 56.23 -3.65
C SER A 664 24.16 54.97 -4.49
N SER A 665 23.93 53.82 -3.85
CA SER A 665 23.59 52.56 -4.52
C SER A 665 22.12 52.47 -5.01
N ARG A 666 21.27 53.45 -4.66
CA ARG A 666 19.80 53.38 -4.80
C ARG A 666 19.24 54.44 -5.74
N PHE A 667 19.93 55.55 -5.96
CA PHE A 667 19.52 56.63 -6.86
C PHE A 667 20.71 57.09 -7.73
N GLU A 668 20.44 57.43 -8.99
CA GLU A 668 21.45 57.90 -9.95
C GLU A 668 20.92 59.05 -10.81
N ASP A 669 21.81 59.93 -11.27
CA ASP A 669 21.48 61.02 -12.18
C ASP A 669 21.96 60.74 -13.63
N PRO A 670 21.14 60.96 -14.68
CA PRO A 670 21.53 60.72 -16.07
C PRO A 670 22.61 61.66 -16.63
N ASP A 671 22.73 62.88 -16.10
CA ASP A 671 23.67 63.92 -16.53
C ASP A 671 24.91 64.01 -15.63
N GLY A 672 24.91 63.28 -14.51
CA GLY A 672 25.99 63.23 -13.52
C GLY A 672 25.91 64.35 -12.48
N ASP A 673 24.76 65.01 -12.36
CA ASP A 673 24.53 66.04 -11.34
C ASP A 673 24.45 65.42 -9.92
N ALA A 674 24.89 66.16 -8.91
CA ALA A 674 25.01 65.65 -7.55
C ALA A 674 23.65 65.63 -6.82
N LEU A 675 23.29 64.48 -6.25
CA LEU A 675 21.99 64.27 -5.60
C LEU A 675 21.97 64.75 -4.14
N ALA A 676 20.88 65.44 -3.77
CA ALA A 676 20.52 65.78 -2.39
C ALA A 676 19.38 64.87 -1.89
N PHE A 677 19.56 64.27 -0.70
CA PHE A 677 18.62 63.31 -0.13
C PHE A 677 17.83 63.86 1.07
N ALA A 678 16.59 63.42 1.21
CA ALA A 678 15.72 63.64 2.37
C ALA A 678 15.02 62.34 2.80
N VAL A 679 14.71 62.19 4.09
CA VAL A 679 14.00 61.02 4.63
C VAL A 679 12.86 61.42 5.58
N GLU A 680 11.79 60.64 5.58
CA GLU A 680 10.66 60.72 6.51
C GLU A 680 10.25 59.31 6.97
N SER A 681 9.87 59.15 8.24
CA SER A 681 9.20 57.95 8.77
C SER A 681 7.75 58.30 9.06
N SER A 682 6.80 57.48 8.57
CA SER A 682 5.36 57.73 8.73
C SER A 682 4.90 57.70 10.19
N SER A 683 5.64 57.01 11.06
CA SER A 683 5.41 56.92 12.50
C SER A 683 6.75 56.95 13.24
N PRO A 684 7.31 58.15 13.53
CA PRO A 684 8.59 58.29 14.24
C PRO A 684 8.59 57.70 15.65
N ALA A 685 7.41 57.49 16.25
CA ALA A 685 7.26 56.80 17.53
C ALA A 685 7.52 55.28 17.47
N ILE A 686 7.51 54.69 16.27
CA ILE A 686 7.79 53.26 16.05
C ILE A 686 9.25 53.11 15.60
N ALA A 687 9.68 53.88 14.59
CA ALA A 687 11.09 53.98 14.22
C ALA A 687 11.40 55.38 13.64
N THR A 688 12.51 55.98 14.06
CA THR A 688 13.05 57.23 13.48
C THR A 688 14.03 56.93 12.35
N ALA A 689 14.12 57.84 11.37
CA ALA A 689 15.05 57.73 10.26
C ALA A 689 15.79 59.06 10.05
N THR A 690 17.10 59.01 9.84
CA THR A 690 17.96 60.19 9.61
C THR A 690 19.01 59.89 8.53
N ILE A 691 19.47 60.92 7.81
CA ILE A 691 20.54 60.78 6.80
C ILE A 691 21.79 61.51 7.29
N ALA A 692 22.94 60.83 7.22
CA ALA A 692 24.25 61.37 7.54
C ALA A 692 25.21 61.10 6.38
N GLY A 693 25.40 62.11 5.51
CA GLY A 693 26.20 61.95 4.29
C GLY A 693 25.48 61.06 3.28
N ASP A 694 26.06 59.89 2.99
CA ASP A 694 25.50 58.90 2.06
C ASP A 694 24.75 57.75 2.77
N ASP A 695 24.76 57.71 4.11
CA ASP A 695 24.10 56.65 4.88
C ASP A 695 22.78 57.14 5.50
N LEU A 696 21.73 56.34 5.28
CA LEU A 696 20.46 56.39 5.99
C LEU A 696 20.56 55.51 7.24
N GLN A 697 20.41 56.12 8.42
CA GLN A 697 20.28 55.43 9.70
C GLN A 697 18.80 55.33 10.08
N VAL A 698 18.37 54.13 10.49
CA VAL A 698 17.01 53.86 10.99
C VAL A 698 17.12 53.25 12.39
N THR A 699 16.49 53.89 13.37
CA THR A 699 16.46 53.51 14.78
C THR A 699 15.08 53.01 15.16
N ALA A 700 14.99 51.80 15.69
CA ALA A 700 13.76 51.26 16.26
C ALA A 700 13.47 51.88 17.64
N VAL A 701 12.24 52.35 17.87
CA VAL A 701 11.85 53.14 19.06
C VAL A 701 10.83 52.40 19.93
N ALA A 702 9.79 51.83 19.33
CA ALA A 702 8.75 51.06 20.03
C ALA A 702 8.07 50.09 19.06
N ALA A 703 7.46 49.02 19.57
CA ALA A 703 6.88 47.99 18.73
C ALA A 703 5.70 48.48 17.86
N GLY A 704 5.60 47.87 16.67
CA GLY A 704 4.64 48.24 15.63
C GLY A 704 5.28 48.28 14.25
N THR A 705 4.53 48.75 13.26
CA THR A 705 5.00 48.88 11.86
C THR A 705 4.95 50.33 11.39
N THR A 706 6.02 50.78 10.73
CA THR A 706 6.12 52.11 10.11
C THR A 706 6.73 52.02 8.71
N ARG A 707 6.52 53.05 7.88
CA ARG A 707 7.08 53.17 6.54
C ARG A 707 8.11 54.29 6.51
N VAL A 708 9.33 53.98 6.07
CA VAL A 708 10.38 54.98 5.82
C VAL A 708 10.38 55.32 4.33
N THR A 709 10.42 56.61 4.00
CA THR A 709 10.42 57.15 2.63
C THR A 709 11.64 58.04 2.42
N VAL A 710 12.40 57.78 1.35
CA VAL A 710 13.60 58.53 0.95
C VAL A 710 13.35 59.19 -0.40
N THR A 711 13.71 60.46 -0.52
CA THR A 711 13.63 61.25 -1.75
C THR A 711 15.02 61.76 -2.13
N ALA A 712 15.41 61.59 -3.39
CA ALA A 712 16.63 62.11 -3.99
C ALA A 712 16.29 63.22 -5.00
N SER A 713 17.07 64.29 -5.04
CA SER A 713 16.80 65.50 -5.84
C SER A 713 18.06 66.04 -6.52
N ASP A 714 17.95 66.54 -7.74
CA ASP A 714 19.02 67.30 -8.43
C ASP A 714 19.06 68.78 -7.96
N PRO A 715 20.13 69.54 -8.30
CA PRO A 715 20.22 70.97 -7.97
C PRO A 715 19.14 71.84 -8.63
N GLU A 716 18.56 71.37 -9.74
CA GLU A 716 17.51 71.99 -10.53
C GLU A 716 16.09 71.74 -9.94
N GLY A 717 15.96 70.90 -8.90
CA GLY A 717 14.74 70.64 -8.15
C GLY A 717 13.89 69.47 -8.62
N TRP A 718 14.36 68.64 -9.54
CA TRP A 718 13.69 67.41 -9.97
C TRP A 718 14.06 66.26 -9.03
N SER A 719 13.13 65.33 -8.76
CA SER A 719 13.32 64.31 -7.74
C SER A 719 12.72 62.94 -8.06
N ALA A 720 13.28 61.92 -7.45
CA ALA A 720 12.80 60.54 -7.41
C ALA A 720 12.71 60.05 -5.97
N ALA A 721 11.72 59.22 -5.63
CA ALA A 721 11.51 58.75 -4.25
C ALA A 721 11.21 57.25 -4.17
N GLN A 722 11.54 56.65 -3.02
CA GLN A 722 11.22 55.26 -2.68
C GLN A 722 10.79 55.15 -1.20
N SER A 723 9.94 54.17 -0.86
CA SER A 723 9.69 53.77 0.54
C SER A 723 9.88 52.26 0.79
N PHE A 724 10.06 51.89 2.06
CA PHE A 724 10.13 50.52 2.60
C PHE A 724 9.52 50.44 4.01
N THR A 725 9.17 49.24 4.46
CA THR A 725 8.54 48.98 5.77
C THR A 725 9.58 48.62 6.83
N VAL A 726 9.35 49.08 8.06
CA VAL A 726 10.12 48.74 9.27
C VAL A 726 9.15 48.18 10.31
N THR A 727 9.38 46.94 10.74
CA THR A 727 8.63 46.25 11.79
C THR A 727 9.48 46.18 13.06
N VAL A 728 9.02 46.81 14.14
CA VAL A 728 9.67 46.75 15.45
C VAL A 728 8.89 45.80 16.35
N VAL A 729 9.59 44.96 17.12
CA VAL A 729 9.00 44.04 18.10
C VAL A 729 9.51 44.34 19.52
N GLU A 730 8.69 44.02 20.54
CA GLU A 730 9.11 44.12 21.94
C GLU A 730 9.98 42.93 22.32
N THR A 731 10.97 43.17 23.18
CA THR A 731 11.70 42.12 23.90
C THR A 731 10.82 41.51 24.99
N PRO A 732 10.94 40.20 25.31
CA PRO A 732 10.18 39.59 26.39
C PRO A 732 10.40 40.28 27.74
N THR A 733 9.38 40.27 28.60
CA THR A 733 9.54 40.57 30.02
C THR A 733 9.91 39.28 30.74
N ASP A 734 11.08 39.26 31.36
CA ASP A 734 11.53 38.21 32.28
C ASP A 734 10.54 37.99 33.45
N HIS A 735 10.25 36.73 33.76
CA HIS A 735 9.34 36.30 34.82
C HIS A 735 10.11 35.63 35.95
N ASN A 736 9.62 35.78 37.19
CA ASN A 736 10.29 35.16 38.31
C ASN A 736 10.26 33.61 38.25
N PRO A 737 11.34 32.95 38.70
CA PRO A 737 11.37 31.52 38.95
C PRO A 737 10.19 31.09 39.82
N GLN A 738 9.69 29.88 39.61
CA GLN A 738 8.53 29.31 40.29
C GLN A 738 8.91 28.00 40.98
N ALA A 739 8.46 27.82 42.23
CA ALA A 739 8.64 26.56 42.93
C ALA A 739 7.64 25.51 42.42
N VAL A 740 8.12 24.31 42.10
CA VAL A 740 7.36 23.19 41.53
C VAL A 740 7.37 22.02 42.50
N GLY A 741 6.19 21.49 42.85
CA GLY A 741 6.07 20.45 43.88
C GLY A 741 6.53 20.93 45.26
N THR A 742 6.97 20.00 46.10
CA THR A 742 7.47 20.29 47.47
C THR A 742 8.65 19.38 47.82
N ILE A 743 9.77 19.98 48.23
CA ILE A 743 10.91 19.28 48.85
C ILE A 743 10.42 18.62 50.15
N PRO A 744 10.57 17.29 50.32
CA PRO A 744 10.08 16.58 51.49
C PRO A 744 10.88 16.88 52.76
N ASP A 745 10.22 16.79 53.92
CA ASP A 745 10.89 16.84 55.23
C ASP A 745 11.93 15.70 55.37
N ALA A 746 13.11 16.02 55.92
CA ALA A 746 14.20 15.08 56.12
C ALA A 746 14.34 14.67 57.60
N TYR A 747 14.78 13.43 57.82
CA TYR A 747 15.00 12.83 59.13
C TYR A 747 16.39 12.18 59.12
N LEU A 748 17.29 12.66 59.99
CA LEU A 748 18.71 12.30 60.00
C LEU A 748 19.17 11.93 61.42
N GLY A 749 20.14 11.04 61.57
CA GLY A 749 20.87 10.82 62.82
C GLY A 749 21.92 11.91 63.08
N VAL A 750 22.38 12.07 64.32
CA VAL A 750 23.48 13.01 64.62
C VAL A 750 24.76 12.59 63.88
N GLY A 751 25.29 13.52 63.07
CA GLY A 751 26.46 13.30 62.23
C GLY A 751 26.18 12.80 60.82
N ASP A 752 24.93 12.48 60.47
CA ASP A 752 24.55 12.06 59.12
C ASP A 752 24.63 13.20 58.11
N GLN A 753 24.76 12.84 56.83
CA GLN A 753 24.72 13.77 55.72
C GLN A 753 23.80 13.23 54.62
N ALA A 754 22.86 14.06 54.17
CA ALA A 754 22.00 13.81 53.02
C ALA A 754 22.33 14.76 51.88
N THR A 755 22.07 14.33 50.65
CA THR A 755 22.19 15.16 49.45
C THR A 755 20.89 15.06 48.65
N ILE A 756 20.34 16.21 48.28
CA ILE A 756 19.07 16.38 47.58
C ILE A 756 19.36 17.19 46.32
N SER A 757 18.97 16.71 45.14
CA SER A 757 18.99 17.55 43.93
C SER A 757 17.78 18.48 43.98
N VAL A 758 18.01 19.80 43.89
CA VAL A 758 16.95 20.83 43.98
C VAL A 758 16.46 21.31 42.62
N SER A 759 17.12 20.93 41.53
CA SER A 759 16.75 21.34 40.15
C SER A 759 15.34 20.91 39.75
N GLY A 760 14.84 19.77 40.25
CA GLY A 760 13.47 19.30 40.00
C GLY A 760 12.35 20.03 40.78
N TYR A 761 12.69 20.95 41.70
CA TYR A 761 11.73 21.63 42.58
C TYR A 761 11.53 23.12 42.27
N PHE A 762 12.20 23.62 41.23
CA PHE A 762 12.05 24.98 40.72
C PHE A 762 12.07 24.95 39.20
N THR A 763 11.24 25.77 38.56
CA THR A 763 11.26 25.99 37.11
C THR A 763 11.34 27.48 36.85
N ASP A 764 11.97 27.84 35.75
CA ASP A 764 11.87 29.19 35.22
C ASP A 764 10.81 29.25 34.09
N PRO A 765 9.91 30.26 34.04
CA PRO A 765 8.91 30.37 32.97
C PRO A 765 9.48 30.76 31.61
N ASP A 766 10.61 31.47 31.57
CA ASP A 766 11.28 31.92 30.33
C ASP A 766 12.42 30.95 29.92
N GLY A 767 12.86 30.11 30.87
CA GLY A 767 13.78 29.00 30.64
C GLY A 767 15.22 29.28 31.08
N ASP A 768 15.43 30.29 31.91
CA ASP A 768 16.74 30.74 32.34
C ASP A 768 17.45 29.77 33.32
N GLU A 769 18.79 29.80 33.30
CA GLU A 769 19.62 28.89 34.10
C GLU A 769 19.63 29.32 35.59
N LEU A 770 18.90 28.57 36.41
CA LEU A 770 18.74 28.85 37.84
C LEU A 770 20.00 28.56 38.66
N THR A 771 20.37 29.52 39.51
CA THR A 771 21.38 29.37 40.57
C THR A 771 20.71 29.11 41.91
N PHE A 772 21.30 28.25 42.73
CA PHE A 772 20.69 27.78 43.98
C PHE A 772 21.53 28.12 45.22
N ASP A 773 20.87 28.58 46.28
CA ASP A 773 21.46 28.80 47.61
C ASP A 773 20.54 28.21 48.70
N ALA A 774 21.06 27.89 49.88
CA ALA A 774 20.27 27.37 50.99
C ALA A 774 20.72 27.89 52.35
N SER A 775 19.75 28.19 53.20
CA SER A 775 19.94 28.67 54.57
C SER A 775 19.23 27.77 55.57
N SER A 776 19.82 27.58 56.74
CA SER A 776 19.21 26.84 57.86
C SER A 776 18.76 27.78 58.96
N SER A 777 17.57 27.53 59.52
CA SER A 777 17.09 28.24 60.72
C SER A 777 17.92 27.93 61.96
N ASP A 778 18.57 26.76 62.01
CA ASP A 778 19.54 26.38 63.04
C ASP A 778 20.60 25.45 62.45
N ALA A 779 21.71 26.05 62.02
CA ALA A 779 22.86 25.33 61.45
C ALA A 779 23.61 24.45 62.47
N SER A 780 23.30 24.52 63.77
CA SER A 780 23.83 23.58 64.76
C SER A 780 23.03 22.29 64.83
N VAL A 781 21.74 22.34 64.48
CA VAL A 781 20.88 21.16 64.32
C VAL A 781 21.06 20.56 62.93
N ALA A 782 20.92 21.35 61.86
CA ALA A 782 21.18 20.90 60.50
C ALA A 782 21.84 22.01 59.67
N ALA A 783 23.10 21.83 59.30
CA ALA A 783 23.79 22.71 58.37
C ALA A 783 23.39 22.39 56.93
N ALA A 784 23.18 23.40 56.09
CA ALA A 784 22.88 23.25 54.67
C ALA A 784 23.88 24.03 53.81
N SER A 785 24.24 23.48 52.66
CA SER A 785 25.08 24.14 51.65
C SER A 785 24.75 23.59 50.26
N VAL A 786 24.78 24.43 49.23
CA VAL A 786 24.51 24.02 47.85
C VAL A 786 25.78 24.10 47.00
N SER A 787 25.93 23.15 46.06
CA SER A 787 27.01 23.14 45.06
C SER A 787 26.44 22.69 43.72
N GLY A 788 26.20 23.62 42.80
CA GLY A 788 25.41 23.35 41.59
C GLY A 788 23.94 23.23 41.96
N ASP A 789 23.29 22.13 41.57
CA ASP A 789 21.93 21.78 41.98
C ASP A 789 21.86 20.81 43.17
N ALA A 790 23.01 20.40 43.72
CA ALA A 790 23.08 19.48 44.85
C ALA A 790 23.07 20.25 46.18
N LEU A 791 21.94 20.23 46.87
CA LEU A 791 21.81 20.63 48.27
C LEU A 791 22.34 19.53 49.17
N SER A 792 23.38 19.81 49.95
CA SER A 792 23.85 18.90 51.01
C SER A 792 23.45 19.42 52.38
N VAL A 793 22.89 18.53 53.20
CA VAL A 793 22.43 18.79 54.57
C VAL A 793 23.19 17.88 55.52
N THR A 794 23.87 18.45 56.52
CA THR A 794 24.60 17.72 57.56
C THR A 794 23.94 17.92 58.92
N ALA A 795 23.58 16.83 59.57
CA ALA A 795 22.99 16.81 60.90
C ALA A 795 24.04 17.00 62.00
N GLY A 796 23.78 17.94 62.92
CA GLY A 796 24.71 18.36 63.97
C GLY A 796 24.31 17.85 65.35
N VAL A 797 23.30 18.46 65.98
CA VAL A 797 22.74 18.04 67.29
C VAL A 797 21.25 17.74 67.18
N GLU A 798 20.72 16.95 68.12
CA GLU A 798 19.29 16.66 68.18
C GLU A 798 18.42 17.93 68.18
N GLY A 799 17.37 17.94 67.36
CA GLY A 799 16.48 19.09 67.22
C GLY A 799 15.66 19.08 65.94
N THR A 800 15.13 20.25 65.59
CA THR A 800 14.49 20.48 64.28
C THR A 800 14.92 21.83 63.74
N ALA A 801 15.40 21.85 62.50
CA ALA A 801 15.74 23.06 61.75
C ALA A 801 14.91 23.11 60.47
N THR A 802 14.57 24.32 60.01
CA THR A 802 13.98 24.54 58.69
C THR A 802 15.08 24.95 57.73
N ILE A 803 15.23 24.23 56.62
CA ILE A 803 16.09 24.63 55.51
C ILE A 803 15.22 25.37 54.51
N THR A 804 15.67 26.56 54.10
CA THR A 804 15.05 27.36 53.04
C THR A 804 16.02 27.41 51.86
N VAL A 805 15.59 26.85 50.73
CA VAL A 805 16.29 26.89 49.44
C VAL A 805 15.76 28.07 48.64
N THR A 806 16.66 28.80 47.99
CA THR A 806 16.36 29.91 47.07
C THR A 806 16.89 29.53 45.69
N ALA A 807 16.05 29.69 44.66
CA ALA A 807 16.45 29.60 43.26
C ALA A 807 16.36 31.00 42.64
N THR A 808 17.41 31.43 41.96
CA THR A 808 17.60 32.79 41.43
C THR A 808 18.09 32.72 39.98
N ASP A 809 17.41 33.44 39.09
CA ASP A 809 17.77 33.60 37.67
C ASP A 809 18.99 34.57 37.48
N PRO A 810 19.47 34.76 36.23
CA PRO A 810 20.57 35.68 35.94
C PRO A 810 20.30 37.18 36.21
N ASP A 811 19.04 37.62 36.14
CA ASP A 811 18.64 39.03 36.33
C ASP A 811 18.27 39.37 37.79
N GLY A 812 18.18 38.34 38.65
CA GLY A 812 18.08 38.43 40.10
C GLY A 812 16.66 38.31 40.67
N LEU A 813 15.66 37.85 39.91
CA LEU A 813 14.39 37.43 40.50
C LEU A 813 14.58 36.04 41.15
N PHE A 814 13.66 35.64 42.02
CA PHE A 814 13.84 34.41 42.79
C PHE A 814 12.53 33.81 43.30
N ALA A 815 12.57 32.49 43.51
CA ALA A 815 11.62 31.74 44.33
C ALA A 815 12.32 31.10 45.53
N THR A 816 11.55 30.86 46.59
CA THR A 816 12.03 30.15 47.78
C THR A 816 11.11 29.01 48.15
N GLN A 817 11.66 27.91 48.64
CA GLN A 817 10.90 26.82 49.25
C GLN A 817 11.60 26.32 50.51
N SER A 818 10.82 25.90 51.51
CA SER A 818 11.35 25.50 52.82
C SER A 818 10.80 24.16 53.30
N PHE A 819 11.67 23.31 53.84
CA PHE A 819 11.33 22.01 54.44
C PHE A 819 11.98 21.86 55.81
N THR A 820 11.50 20.93 56.65
CA THR A 820 12.08 20.68 57.97
C THR A 820 13.04 19.49 57.96
N VAL A 821 14.14 19.64 58.68
CA VAL A 821 15.11 18.60 58.98
C VAL A 821 15.03 18.30 60.47
N ARG A 822 14.70 17.06 60.83
CA ARG A 822 14.72 16.59 62.21
C ARG A 822 15.95 15.72 62.45
N VAL A 823 16.63 15.99 63.56
CA VAL A 823 17.82 15.25 63.98
C VAL A 823 17.53 14.56 65.32
N SER A 824 17.80 13.26 65.40
CA SER A 824 17.46 12.38 66.53
C SER A 824 18.49 11.25 66.66
N ASP A 825 18.95 10.93 67.87
CA ASP A 825 19.87 9.79 68.10
C ASP A 825 19.17 8.41 68.05
N ASP A 826 17.84 8.40 67.91
CA ASP A 826 17.03 7.21 67.66
C ASP A 826 16.04 7.47 66.50
N PRO A 827 16.41 7.13 65.25
CA PRO A 827 15.48 7.01 64.14
C PRO A 827 14.81 5.64 64.23
N GLY A 828 13.86 5.48 65.16
CA GLY A 828 13.21 4.19 65.37
C GLY A 828 12.59 3.62 64.09
N ASN A 829 12.82 2.32 63.87
CA ASN A 829 12.41 1.49 62.72
C ASN A 829 11.23 2.08 61.91
N ARG A 830 11.50 2.45 60.66
CA ARG A 830 10.59 3.15 59.75
C ARG A 830 10.06 2.18 58.71
N ALA A 831 8.74 2.10 58.61
CA ALA A 831 8.08 1.18 57.70
C ALA A 831 8.61 1.25 56.25
N PRO A 832 8.61 0.11 55.53
CA PRO A 832 8.93 0.05 54.11
C PRO A 832 8.04 1.01 53.30
N ARG A 833 8.48 1.41 52.11
CA ARG A 833 7.74 2.32 51.23
C ARG A 833 7.65 1.78 49.80
N PRO A 834 6.53 2.02 49.10
CA PRO A 834 6.44 1.74 47.67
C PRO A 834 7.53 2.48 46.87
N ASN A 835 8.12 1.78 45.91
CA ASN A 835 9.11 2.28 44.96
C ASN A 835 8.59 2.03 43.53
N GLY A 836 7.95 3.05 42.94
CA GLY A 836 7.17 2.88 41.71
C GLY A 836 5.79 2.24 41.98
N THR A 837 5.23 1.61 40.95
CA THR A 837 3.92 0.94 40.98
C THR A 837 4.02 -0.43 40.30
N ILE A 838 3.41 -1.46 40.89
CA ILE A 838 3.26 -2.77 40.23
C ILE A 838 2.20 -2.62 39.11
N PRO A 839 2.50 -3.00 37.85
CA PRO A 839 1.55 -2.89 36.75
C PRO A 839 0.46 -3.97 36.79
N ASP A 840 -0.74 -3.62 36.33
CA ASP A 840 -1.85 -4.55 36.13
C ASP A 840 -1.47 -5.66 35.13
N GLN A 841 -2.07 -6.84 35.28
CA GLN A 841 -1.78 -8.05 34.50
C GLN A 841 -3.05 -8.61 33.85
N THR A 842 -2.90 -9.23 32.68
CA THR A 842 -3.93 -10.05 32.05
C THR A 842 -3.41 -11.47 31.92
N LEU A 843 -4.23 -12.46 32.25
CA LEU A 843 -3.93 -13.89 32.25
C LEU A 843 -5.10 -14.66 31.62
N ILE A 844 -4.86 -15.88 31.15
CA ILE A 844 -5.89 -16.79 30.66
C ILE A 844 -6.13 -17.89 31.71
N VAL A 845 -7.32 -18.49 31.73
CA VAL A 845 -7.64 -19.62 32.64
C VAL A 845 -6.60 -20.74 32.53
N GLY A 846 -5.86 -20.97 33.62
CA GLY A 846 -4.80 -21.98 33.74
C GLY A 846 -3.38 -21.41 33.81
N ASP A 847 -3.17 -20.11 33.55
CA ASP A 847 -1.84 -19.49 33.58
C ASP A 847 -1.26 -19.35 35.00
N GLU A 848 0.07 -19.37 35.09
CA GLU A 848 0.83 -19.12 36.33
C GLU A 848 1.90 -18.05 36.08
N LEU A 849 1.72 -16.88 36.69
CA LEU A 849 2.62 -15.73 36.61
C LEU A 849 3.54 -15.69 37.84
N VAL A 850 4.85 -15.65 37.61
CA VAL A 850 5.86 -15.54 38.67
C VAL A 850 6.79 -14.35 38.39
N PHE A 851 6.85 -13.37 39.31
CA PHE A 851 7.70 -12.19 39.14
C PHE A 851 8.26 -11.65 40.47
N ASP A 852 9.45 -11.06 40.41
CA ASP A 852 10.16 -10.49 41.56
C ASP A 852 9.54 -9.15 41.99
N VAL A 853 9.05 -9.07 43.24
CA VAL A 853 8.45 -7.86 43.81
C VAL A 853 9.44 -6.99 44.59
N SER A 854 10.69 -7.41 44.77
CA SER A 854 11.68 -6.70 45.60
C SER A 854 12.00 -5.29 45.09
N GLY A 855 12.04 -5.08 43.77
CA GLY A 855 12.29 -3.76 43.17
C GLY A 855 11.19 -2.73 43.46
N PHE A 856 9.98 -3.17 43.80
CA PHE A 856 8.82 -2.29 44.00
C PHE A 856 8.68 -1.77 45.44
N PHE A 857 9.55 -2.16 46.36
CA PHE A 857 9.53 -1.66 47.74
C PHE A 857 10.94 -1.32 48.20
N THR A 858 11.09 -0.24 48.95
CA THR A 858 12.36 0.19 49.54
C THR A 858 12.20 0.45 51.03
N ASP A 859 13.18 0.04 51.81
CA ASP A 859 13.20 0.30 53.24
C ASP A 859 14.02 1.57 53.56
N PRO A 860 13.48 2.55 54.31
CA PRO A 860 14.21 3.76 54.67
C PRO A 860 15.41 3.55 55.61
N ASP A 861 15.44 2.45 56.36
CA ASP A 861 16.55 2.04 57.25
C ASP A 861 17.49 1.03 56.55
N GLY A 862 17.07 0.48 55.42
CA GLY A 862 17.85 -0.45 54.60
C GLY A 862 17.70 -1.91 55.03
N ASP A 863 16.65 -2.23 55.78
CA ASP A 863 16.38 -3.58 56.26
C ASP A 863 15.88 -4.54 55.16
N ASP A 864 16.19 -5.83 55.32
CA ASP A 864 15.75 -6.90 54.41
C ASP A 864 14.22 -7.12 54.51
N LEU A 865 13.53 -6.96 53.38
CA LEU A 865 12.06 -7.04 53.30
C LEU A 865 11.55 -8.47 53.10
N SER A 866 10.44 -8.79 53.79
CA SER A 866 9.67 -10.02 53.61
C SER A 866 8.35 -9.75 52.91
N PHE A 867 7.96 -10.59 51.95
CA PHE A 867 6.82 -10.34 51.06
C PHE A 867 5.68 -11.35 51.24
N ALA A 868 4.45 -10.85 51.21
CA ALA A 868 3.21 -11.64 51.17
C ALA A 868 2.27 -11.12 50.09
N ALA A 869 1.68 -11.99 49.27
CA ALA A 869 0.64 -11.63 48.31
C ALA A 869 -0.71 -12.25 48.67
N ALA A 870 -1.79 -11.54 48.38
CA ALA A 870 -3.17 -12.00 48.58
C ALA A 870 -4.09 -11.51 47.46
N SER A 871 -4.99 -12.37 46.98
CA SER A 871 -6.00 -12.03 45.99
C SER A 871 -7.31 -11.59 46.64
N SER A 872 -7.97 -10.59 46.07
CA SER A 872 -9.34 -10.21 46.43
C SER A 872 -10.40 -11.24 46.01
N ASN A 873 -10.08 -12.10 45.04
CA ASN A 873 -10.98 -13.13 44.53
C ASN A 873 -10.18 -14.38 44.09
N THR A 874 -9.95 -15.30 45.03
CA THR A 874 -9.25 -16.56 44.78
C THR A 874 -10.01 -17.55 43.89
N GLY A 875 -11.27 -17.26 43.52
CA GLY A 875 -12.00 -18.00 42.50
C GLY A 875 -11.61 -17.61 41.08
N VAL A 876 -11.15 -16.37 40.88
CA VAL A 876 -10.66 -15.85 39.59
C VAL A 876 -9.16 -16.02 39.48
N ALA A 877 -8.39 -15.52 40.45
CA ALA A 877 -6.94 -15.67 40.50
C ALA A 877 -6.45 -15.91 41.92
N THR A 878 -5.62 -16.93 42.12
CA THR A 878 -4.86 -17.15 43.36
C THR A 878 -3.64 -16.24 43.42
N ALA A 879 -3.13 -15.96 44.62
CA ALA A 879 -1.85 -15.28 44.79
C ALA A 879 -1.13 -15.76 46.05
N SER A 880 0.18 -15.92 45.96
CA SER A 880 1.08 -16.25 47.07
C SER A 880 2.48 -15.67 46.83
N THR A 881 3.43 -15.92 47.73
CA THR A 881 4.84 -15.49 47.57
C THR A 881 5.82 -16.60 47.92
N SER A 882 6.92 -16.65 47.17
CA SER A 882 8.05 -17.55 47.36
C SER A 882 9.34 -16.73 47.42
N GLY A 883 9.73 -16.36 48.65
CA GLY A 883 10.84 -15.43 48.88
C GLY A 883 10.48 -14.01 48.44
N VAL A 884 11.16 -13.52 47.38
CA VAL A 884 10.90 -12.21 46.76
C VAL A 884 9.97 -12.27 45.56
N ASN A 885 9.59 -13.48 45.11
CA ASN A 885 8.68 -13.62 43.97
C ASN A 885 7.23 -13.66 44.45
N ALA A 886 6.34 -12.92 43.76
CA ALA A 886 4.91 -13.15 43.80
C ALA A 886 4.52 -14.18 42.74
N GLU A 887 3.65 -15.12 43.14
CA GLU A 887 3.14 -16.22 42.32
C GLU A 887 1.62 -16.06 42.21
N VAL A 888 1.09 -15.90 40.99
CA VAL A 888 -0.34 -15.64 40.70
C VAL A 888 -0.85 -16.67 39.70
N GLY A 889 -1.77 -17.53 40.12
CA GLY A 889 -2.37 -18.57 39.27
C GLY A 889 -3.82 -18.26 38.89
N ALA A 890 -4.12 -18.24 37.60
CA ALA A 890 -5.44 -17.95 37.04
C ALA A 890 -6.36 -19.18 37.04
N ILE A 891 -7.59 -19.02 37.56
CA ILE A 891 -8.52 -20.11 37.89
C ILE A 891 -9.84 -20.03 37.11
N SER A 892 -10.42 -18.83 36.98
CA SER A 892 -11.67 -18.64 36.23
C SER A 892 -11.73 -17.22 35.64
N PRO A 893 -12.55 -16.99 34.61
CA PRO A 893 -12.70 -15.68 34.00
C PRO A 893 -13.27 -14.65 34.98
N GLY A 894 -12.88 -13.40 34.80
CA GLY A 894 -13.28 -12.26 35.62
C GLY A 894 -12.10 -11.44 36.11
N THR A 895 -12.32 -10.53 37.06
CA THR A 895 -11.25 -9.69 37.63
C THR A 895 -11.00 -9.97 39.10
N ALA A 896 -9.72 -9.88 39.47
CA ALA A 896 -9.21 -9.92 40.83
C ALA A 896 -8.26 -8.74 41.05
N THR A 897 -8.00 -8.41 42.32
CA THR A 897 -6.97 -7.43 42.70
C THR A 897 -5.98 -8.14 43.60
N ILE A 898 -4.73 -8.20 43.19
CA ILE A 898 -3.66 -8.79 44.00
C ILE A 898 -3.03 -7.69 44.83
N THR A 899 -2.90 -7.93 46.14
CA THR A 899 -2.26 -7.01 47.08
C THR A 899 -0.98 -7.64 47.60
N VAL A 900 0.15 -7.00 47.32
CA VAL A 900 1.49 -7.37 47.81
C VAL A 900 1.81 -6.51 49.03
N THR A 901 2.24 -7.16 50.10
CA THR A 901 2.65 -6.55 51.37
C THR A 901 4.13 -6.81 51.59
N ALA A 902 4.93 -5.76 51.72
CA ALA A 902 6.33 -5.83 52.15
C ALA A 902 6.43 -5.47 53.65
N THR A 903 7.13 -6.27 54.43
CA THR A 903 7.25 -6.12 55.89
C THR A 903 8.72 -6.18 56.33
N ASP A 904 9.15 -5.21 57.14
CA ASP A 904 10.48 -5.13 57.73
C ASP A 904 10.65 -6.08 58.94
N PRO A 905 11.88 -6.28 59.46
CA PRO A 905 12.16 -7.09 60.66
C PRO A 905 11.55 -6.51 61.95
N GLY A 906 11.23 -5.21 62.00
CA GLY A 906 10.50 -4.54 63.09
C GLY A 906 9.00 -4.83 63.10
N GLY A 907 8.47 -5.42 62.03
CA GLY A 907 7.06 -5.76 61.85
C GLY A 907 6.18 -4.62 61.32
N LEU A 908 6.77 -3.54 60.77
CA LEU A 908 6.02 -2.53 60.02
C LEU A 908 5.99 -2.89 58.53
N SER A 909 4.96 -2.44 57.83
CA SER A 909 4.70 -2.87 56.45
C SER A 909 4.10 -1.78 55.56
N ALA A 910 4.32 -1.94 54.26
CA ALA A 910 3.61 -1.22 53.21
C ALA A 910 2.98 -2.19 52.21
N THR A 911 1.90 -1.74 51.57
CA THR A 911 1.12 -2.52 50.60
C THR A 911 1.04 -1.81 49.26
N GLN A 912 1.06 -2.58 48.19
CA GLN A 912 0.64 -2.15 46.84
C GLN A 912 -0.36 -3.15 46.28
N SER A 913 -1.23 -2.69 45.40
CA SER A 913 -2.24 -3.52 44.75
C SER A 913 -2.23 -3.28 43.25
N PHE A 914 -2.42 -4.34 42.47
CA PHE A 914 -2.56 -4.31 41.02
C PHE A 914 -3.76 -5.17 40.58
N GLY A 915 -4.37 -4.82 39.45
CA GLY A 915 -5.44 -5.57 38.82
C GLY A 915 -4.90 -6.84 38.13
N VAL A 916 -5.67 -7.92 38.22
CA VAL A 916 -5.51 -9.11 37.39
C VAL A 916 -6.84 -9.36 36.69
N THR A 917 -6.85 -9.25 35.38
CA THR A 917 -7.93 -9.75 34.53
C THR A 917 -7.60 -11.18 34.14
N VAL A 918 -8.54 -12.10 34.35
CA VAL A 918 -8.49 -13.45 33.79
C VAL A 918 -9.54 -13.52 32.70
N ASP A 919 -9.12 -13.78 31.47
CA ASP A 919 -10.04 -13.95 30.35
C ASP A 919 -10.39 -15.44 30.13
N GLU A 920 -11.50 -15.71 29.44
CA GLU A 920 -11.82 -17.08 29.03
C GLU A 920 -10.71 -17.62 28.15
N ARG A 921 -10.34 -18.89 28.38
CA ARG A 921 -9.61 -19.65 27.37
C ARG A 921 -10.59 -19.91 26.23
N ILE A 922 -10.65 -18.98 25.29
CA ILE A 922 -11.24 -19.23 23.99
C ILE A 922 -10.39 -20.34 23.39
N VAL A 923 -10.99 -21.50 23.25
CA VAL A 923 -10.44 -22.58 22.45
C VAL A 923 -11.01 -22.32 21.07
N ASP A 924 -10.25 -21.62 20.22
CA ASP A 924 -10.40 -21.90 18.80
C ASP A 924 -9.97 -23.35 18.58
N HIS A 925 -10.63 -24.03 17.66
CA HIS A 925 -10.59 -25.49 17.55
C HIS A 925 -9.95 -25.94 16.22
N GLY A 926 -8.98 -25.17 15.74
CA GLY A 926 -8.23 -25.51 14.52
C GLY A 926 -6.89 -24.79 14.43
N PHE A 927 -5.91 -25.49 13.87
CA PHE A 927 -4.56 -24.99 13.68
C PHE A 927 -4.47 -23.87 12.62
N ASP A 928 -4.11 -22.64 13.00
CA ASP A 928 -4.02 -21.48 12.08
C ASP A 928 -2.64 -21.28 11.41
N ILE A 929 -2.67 -20.80 10.16
CA ILE A 929 -1.53 -20.26 9.44
C ILE A 929 -1.89 -18.88 8.86
N SER A 930 -1.75 -17.85 9.70
CA SER A 930 -1.90 -16.46 9.33
C SER A 930 -0.86 -15.99 8.29
N LEU A 931 -1.28 -15.92 7.01
CA LEU A 931 -0.47 -15.39 5.91
C LEU A 931 -0.47 -13.86 5.84
N ILE A 932 0.68 -13.24 6.09
CA ILE A 932 0.84 -11.77 6.09
C ILE A 932 1.53 -11.32 4.80
N TYR A 933 0.72 -10.89 3.83
CA TYR A 933 1.18 -10.46 2.51
C TYR A 933 1.78 -9.05 2.48
N HIS A 934 2.95 -8.91 1.88
CA HIS A 934 3.47 -7.62 1.43
C HIS A 934 2.72 -7.14 0.17
N ASP A 935 2.50 -5.83 0.02
CA ASP A 935 1.92 -5.17 -1.17
C ASP A 935 2.47 -5.61 -2.54
N ASN A 936 3.66 -6.20 -2.58
CA ASN A 936 4.30 -6.66 -3.81
C ASN A 936 3.91 -8.09 -4.21
N VAL A 937 3.03 -8.76 -3.45
CA VAL A 937 2.28 -9.95 -3.86
C VAL A 937 0.95 -9.48 -4.44
N GLY A 938 0.84 -9.56 -5.77
CA GLY A 938 -0.37 -9.20 -6.49
C GLY A 938 -1.56 -10.03 -6.03
N ALA A 939 -2.74 -9.40 -5.94
CA ALA A 939 -3.96 -10.03 -5.41
C ALA A 939 -4.32 -11.34 -6.12
N THR A 940 -4.07 -11.44 -7.43
CA THR A 940 -4.27 -12.64 -8.27
C THR A 940 -3.62 -13.91 -7.72
N TYR A 941 -2.47 -13.79 -7.05
CA TYR A 941 -1.71 -14.95 -6.56
C TYR A 941 -2.10 -15.40 -5.16
N ARG A 942 -2.73 -14.53 -4.37
CA ARG A 942 -3.00 -14.80 -2.95
C ARG A 942 -3.93 -16.01 -2.76
N PRO A 943 -5.07 -16.14 -3.47
CA PRO A 943 -5.96 -17.29 -3.29
C PRO A 943 -5.29 -18.66 -3.48
N THR A 944 -4.29 -18.77 -4.37
CA THR A 944 -3.54 -20.02 -4.57
C THR A 944 -2.58 -20.33 -3.42
N ILE A 945 -1.97 -19.29 -2.83
CA ILE A 945 -1.08 -19.42 -1.67
C ILE A 945 -1.91 -19.65 -0.39
N ASP A 946 -3.08 -18.99 -0.28
CA ASP A 946 -4.07 -19.21 0.78
C ASP A 946 -4.59 -20.65 0.74
N ALA A 947 -4.96 -21.17 -0.44
CA ALA A 947 -5.38 -22.57 -0.60
C ALA A 947 -4.30 -23.57 -0.15
N ALA A 948 -3.03 -23.32 -0.48
CA ALA A 948 -1.91 -24.12 -0.01
C ALA A 948 -1.79 -24.11 1.53
N ALA A 949 -1.97 -22.95 2.17
CA ALA A 949 -2.00 -22.85 3.63
C ALA A 949 -3.20 -23.60 4.22
N SER A 950 -4.42 -23.42 3.70
CA SER A 950 -5.62 -24.13 4.13
C SER A 950 -5.51 -25.66 4.01
N ARG A 951 -4.77 -26.14 3.01
CA ARG A 951 -4.49 -27.56 2.83
C ARG A 951 -3.53 -28.10 3.90
N ILE A 952 -2.51 -27.32 4.31
CA ILE A 952 -1.63 -27.67 5.44
C ILE A 952 -2.37 -27.53 6.78
N MET A 953 -3.22 -26.51 6.96
CA MET A 953 -4.07 -26.35 8.15
C MET A 953 -4.98 -27.57 8.34
N SER A 954 -5.65 -28.02 7.28
CA SER A 954 -6.49 -29.23 7.29
C SER A 954 -5.73 -30.50 7.72
N MET A 955 -4.49 -30.68 7.24
CA MET A 955 -3.63 -31.81 7.63
C MET A 955 -3.22 -31.78 9.12
N LEU A 956 -3.28 -30.60 9.73
CA LEU A 956 -2.78 -30.29 11.06
C LEU A 956 -3.89 -29.81 12.01
N ALA A 957 -5.18 -29.96 11.66
CA ALA A 957 -6.30 -29.35 12.38
C ALA A 957 -6.40 -29.77 13.87
N ASP A 958 -5.88 -30.96 14.23
CA ASP A 958 -5.77 -31.46 15.61
C ASP A 958 -4.57 -30.87 16.41
N ASN A 959 -3.88 -29.84 15.89
CA ASN A 959 -2.90 -29.05 16.65
C ASN A 959 -3.54 -27.74 17.12
N GLU A 960 -2.98 -27.22 18.20
CA GLU A 960 -3.36 -25.96 18.84
C GLU A 960 -2.14 -25.52 19.65
N PHE A 961 -1.55 -24.37 19.30
CA PHE A 961 -0.40 -23.81 20.02
C PHE A 961 -0.68 -22.37 20.49
N TRP A 962 -0.57 -22.18 21.81
CA TRP A 962 -0.66 -20.90 22.52
C TRP A 962 -0.29 -19.65 21.68
N ASP A 963 -1.24 -18.72 21.62
CA ASP A 963 -1.14 -17.36 21.09
C ASP A 963 0.16 -16.66 21.50
N ALA A 964 0.99 -16.27 20.55
CA ALA A 964 2.20 -15.51 20.82
C ALA A 964 1.93 -13.98 20.70
N PRO A 965 1.89 -13.21 21.80
CA PRO A 965 1.69 -11.77 21.74
C PRO A 965 2.96 -11.03 21.32
N PHE A 966 2.81 -10.03 20.45
CA PHE A 966 3.86 -9.08 20.09
C PHE A 966 3.39 -7.63 20.31
N ASP A 967 4.13 -6.87 21.11
CA ASP A 967 3.81 -5.45 21.39
C ASP A 967 4.28 -4.48 20.29
N THR A 968 5.13 -4.95 19.37
CA THR A 968 5.90 -4.11 18.43
C THR A 968 6.25 -4.87 17.14
N THR A 969 6.90 -4.18 16.19
CA THR A 969 7.32 -4.80 14.92
C THR A 969 8.40 -5.87 15.10
N TYR A 970 8.13 -7.12 14.74
CA TYR A 970 9.12 -8.19 14.72
C TYR A 970 9.92 -8.21 13.42
N THR A 971 11.21 -8.57 13.47
CA THR A 971 12.09 -8.58 12.29
C THR A 971 12.45 -10.00 11.87
N CYS A 972 11.88 -10.44 10.74
CA CYS A 972 12.10 -11.75 10.14
C CYS A 972 12.73 -11.60 8.74
N GLY A 973 13.75 -12.41 8.44
CA GLY A 973 14.45 -12.38 7.15
C GLY A 973 15.26 -11.11 6.83
N GLY A 974 15.32 -10.14 7.75
CA GLY A 974 15.92 -8.81 7.53
C GLY A 974 14.90 -7.69 7.26
N GLU A 975 13.60 -7.97 7.44
CA GLU A 975 12.51 -7.00 7.29
C GLU A 975 11.61 -7.01 8.52
N SER A 976 11.08 -5.84 8.87
CA SER A 976 10.30 -5.61 10.09
C SER A 976 8.83 -5.46 9.76
N PHE A 977 7.98 -6.21 10.46
CA PHE A 977 6.54 -6.26 10.23
C PHE A 977 5.79 -6.01 11.54
N PRO A 978 4.67 -5.26 11.54
CA PRO A 978 3.80 -5.21 12.71
C PRO A 978 3.20 -6.60 12.94
N LEU A 979 3.39 -7.12 14.16
CA LEU A 979 2.67 -8.29 14.65
C LEU A 979 1.85 -7.85 15.86
N GLY A 980 0.64 -8.37 15.96
CA GLY A 980 -0.16 -8.34 17.19
C GLY A 980 -0.02 -9.68 17.89
N THR A 981 -1.13 -10.26 18.32
CA THR A 981 -1.18 -11.69 18.66
C THR A 981 -1.00 -12.53 17.40
N VAL A 982 -0.12 -13.53 17.47
CA VAL A 982 -0.01 -14.60 16.47
C VAL A 982 -0.70 -15.82 17.05
N ASP A 983 -1.90 -16.09 16.55
CA ASP A 983 -2.49 -17.41 16.65
C ASP A 983 -1.64 -18.39 15.81
N ASP A 984 -1.43 -19.60 16.34
CA ASP A 984 -0.55 -20.65 15.83
C ASP A 984 0.73 -20.20 15.07
N VAL A 985 0.67 -19.94 13.75
CA VAL A 985 1.84 -19.59 12.92
C VAL A 985 1.59 -18.40 11.98
N ALA A 986 2.36 -17.32 12.17
CA ALA A 986 2.40 -16.22 11.21
C ALA A 986 3.48 -16.42 10.13
N ILE A 987 3.11 -16.32 8.85
CA ILE A 987 4.06 -16.43 7.72
C ILE A 987 4.03 -15.16 6.88
N PHE A 988 5.17 -14.47 6.81
CA PHE A 988 5.32 -13.30 5.93
C PHE A 988 5.52 -13.72 4.47
N VAL A 989 4.63 -13.30 3.59
CA VAL A 989 4.68 -13.68 2.16
C VAL A 989 5.01 -12.46 1.29
N ARG A 990 6.01 -12.60 0.41
CA ARG A 990 6.41 -11.52 -0.52
C ARG A 990 6.96 -12.02 -1.85
N THR A 991 6.98 -11.14 -2.85
CA THR A 991 7.80 -11.35 -4.07
C THR A 991 9.10 -10.55 -4.00
N ARG A 992 10.16 -11.06 -4.63
CA ARG A 992 11.41 -10.32 -4.89
C ARG A 992 12.08 -10.89 -6.15
N SER A 993 13.17 -10.29 -6.63
CA SER A 993 14.04 -11.00 -7.59
C SER A 993 15.02 -11.86 -6.80
N ILE A 994 15.12 -13.15 -7.13
CA ILE A 994 16.03 -14.13 -6.51
C ILE A 994 17.19 -14.39 -7.47
N ASP A 995 16.91 -14.98 -8.62
CA ASP A 995 17.88 -15.20 -9.70
C ASP A 995 17.27 -15.10 -11.12
N GLY A 996 15.96 -14.88 -11.24
CA GLY A 996 15.26 -14.67 -12.51
C GLY A 996 14.63 -15.95 -13.07
N ARG A 997 14.01 -15.83 -14.25
CA ARG A 997 13.15 -16.89 -14.79
C ARG A 997 13.84 -18.25 -14.84
N ARG A 998 13.12 -19.28 -14.35
CA ARG A 998 13.48 -20.70 -14.34
C ARG A 998 14.72 -21.01 -13.49
N GLY A 999 14.98 -20.18 -12.49
CA GLY A 999 15.95 -20.41 -11.42
C GLY A 999 15.28 -20.91 -10.14
N ARG A 1000 15.59 -20.28 -9.00
CA ARG A 1000 14.96 -20.54 -7.70
C ARG A 1000 13.61 -19.85 -7.62
N VAL A 1001 12.55 -20.63 -7.84
CA VAL A 1001 11.17 -20.13 -7.83
C VAL A 1001 10.72 -19.56 -6.48
N ALA A 1002 11.27 -20.05 -5.36
CA ALA A 1002 11.01 -19.51 -4.02
C ALA A 1002 12.16 -19.76 -3.01
N GLU A 1003 12.05 -19.16 -1.82
CA GLU A 1003 12.75 -19.57 -0.59
C GLU A 1003 11.86 -19.33 0.65
N ALA A 1004 11.84 -20.29 1.58
CA ALA A 1004 11.29 -20.14 2.92
C ALA A 1004 12.36 -20.06 4.01
N ARG A 1005 11.97 -19.52 5.16
CA ARG A 1005 12.78 -19.55 6.38
C ARG A 1005 11.93 -19.46 7.64
N LEU A 1006 12.12 -20.42 8.53
CA LEU A 1006 11.67 -20.34 9.92
C LEU A 1006 12.47 -19.25 10.67
N CYS A 1007 11.78 -18.32 11.34
CA CYS A 1007 12.37 -17.16 12.02
C CYS A 1007 12.28 -17.24 13.55
N LEU A 1008 11.18 -17.77 14.09
CA LEU A 1008 10.95 -17.89 15.53
C LEU A 1008 10.24 -19.20 15.85
N THR A 1009 10.59 -19.81 16.98
CA THR A 1009 9.99 -21.05 17.49
C THR A 1009 9.61 -20.94 18.97
N ARG A 1010 8.61 -21.72 19.38
CA ARG A 1010 8.14 -21.87 20.75
C ARG A 1010 9.23 -22.53 21.60
N GLN A 1011 9.54 -21.93 22.75
CA GLN A 1011 10.59 -22.43 23.64
C GLN A 1011 10.24 -23.82 24.17
N GLY A 1012 11.20 -24.75 24.12
CA GLY A 1012 11.04 -26.12 24.62
C GLY A 1012 10.42 -27.12 23.64
N THR A 1013 9.38 -26.73 22.89
CA THR A 1013 8.74 -27.61 21.87
C THR A 1013 9.36 -27.46 20.48
N TYR A 1014 9.94 -26.30 20.18
CA TYR A 1014 10.49 -25.90 18.87
C TYR A 1014 9.48 -25.76 17.73
N PHE A 1015 8.17 -25.85 17.98
CA PHE A 1015 7.16 -25.53 16.98
C PHE A 1015 7.32 -24.10 16.44
N PRO A 1016 7.01 -23.83 15.16
CA PRO A 1016 7.09 -22.50 14.58
C PRO A 1016 6.20 -21.49 15.31
N ILE A 1017 6.56 -20.21 15.25
CA ILE A 1017 5.68 -19.06 15.55
C ILE A 1017 5.69 -18.09 14.36
N VAL A 1018 6.89 -17.80 13.83
CA VAL A 1018 7.06 -16.85 12.73
C VAL A 1018 7.93 -17.44 11.63
N GLY A 1019 7.44 -17.39 10.39
CA GLY A 1019 8.17 -17.72 9.17
C GLY A 1019 8.17 -16.59 8.14
N VAL A 1020 8.92 -16.78 7.06
CA VAL A 1020 8.88 -15.94 5.85
C VAL A 1020 9.01 -16.81 4.61
N ILE A 1021 8.19 -16.55 3.60
CA ILE A 1021 8.24 -17.14 2.26
C ILE A 1021 8.45 -16.03 1.23
N ARG A 1022 9.30 -16.30 0.24
CA ARG A 1022 9.74 -15.34 -0.76
C ARG A 1022 9.75 -16.00 -2.13
N PHE A 1023 8.81 -15.63 -2.98
CA PHE A 1023 8.77 -16.10 -4.36
C PHE A 1023 9.62 -15.22 -5.28
N ASP A 1024 10.22 -15.80 -6.33
CA ASP A 1024 10.80 -14.99 -7.42
C ASP A 1024 9.69 -14.39 -8.27
N ARG A 1025 9.66 -13.06 -8.31
CA ARG A 1025 8.74 -12.26 -9.12
C ARG A 1025 8.82 -12.61 -10.61
N ALA A 1026 9.96 -13.10 -11.09
CA ALA A 1026 10.14 -13.50 -12.47
C ALA A 1026 9.26 -14.70 -12.87
N ASP A 1027 8.97 -15.60 -11.92
CA ASP A 1027 8.34 -16.91 -12.14
C ASP A 1027 6.88 -16.97 -11.66
N MET A 1028 6.44 -16.07 -10.76
CA MET A 1028 5.06 -16.02 -10.22
C MET A 1028 3.96 -16.19 -11.28
N ALA A 1029 4.09 -15.53 -12.43
CA ALA A 1029 3.09 -15.58 -13.49
C ALA A 1029 3.10 -16.90 -14.28
N GLU A 1030 4.27 -17.55 -14.42
CA GLU A 1030 4.43 -18.85 -15.08
C GLU A 1030 3.89 -19.94 -14.15
N MET A 1031 4.32 -19.95 -12.87
CA MET A 1031 3.83 -20.88 -11.84
C MET A 1031 2.31 -20.81 -11.60
N HIS A 1032 1.71 -19.62 -11.62
CA HIS A 1032 0.26 -19.49 -11.44
C HIS A 1032 -0.53 -19.95 -12.68
N ALA A 1033 -0.04 -19.66 -13.88
CA ALA A 1033 -0.68 -20.10 -15.13
C ALA A 1033 -0.57 -21.61 -15.37
N ASP A 1034 0.56 -22.22 -14.99
CA ASP A 1034 0.81 -23.65 -15.15
C ASP A 1034 0.31 -24.50 -13.96
N GLY A 1035 -0.23 -23.86 -12.91
CA GLY A 1035 -0.85 -24.50 -11.75
C GLY A 1035 0.12 -24.91 -10.62
N TRP A 1036 1.42 -24.68 -10.78
CA TRP A 1036 2.46 -25.12 -9.85
C TRP A 1036 2.57 -24.25 -8.59
N LEU A 1037 1.98 -23.05 -8.59
CA LEU A 1037 2.08 -22.12 -7.47
C LEU A 1037 1.53 -22.71 -6.16
N GLU A 1038 0.52 -23.58 -6.20
CA GLU A 1038 -0.03 -24.23 -5.00
C GLU A 1038 0.99 -25.21 -4.39
N GLU A 1039 1.53 -26.13 -5.20
CA GLU A 1039 2.55 -27.11 -4.77
C GLU A 1039 3.81 -26.42 -4.20
N VAL A 1040 4.32 -25.39 -4.91
CA VAL A 1040 5.48 -24.60 -4.45
C VAL A 1040 5.14 -23.87 -3.14
N SER A 1041 3.92 -23.36 -2.98
CA SER A 1041 3.49 -22.73 -1.73
C SER A 1041 3.43 -23.74 -0.58
N MET A 1042 2.90 -24.94 -0.80
CA MET A 1042 2.89 -26.02 0.20
C MET A 1042 4.31 -26.44 0.62
N HIS A 1043 5.23 -26.59 -0.34
CA HIS A 1043 6.64 -26.90 -0.11
C HIS A 1043 7.30 -25.86 0.83
N GLU A 1044 7.11 -24.58 0.52
CA GLU A 1044 7.71 -23.49 1.29
C GLU A 1044 7.05 -23.30 2.67
N ILE A 1045 5.74 -23.58 2.79
CA ILE A 1045 5.06 -23.65 4.09
C ILE A 1045 5.63 -24.79 4.94
N LEU A 1046 5.84 -25.99 4.38
CA LEU A 1046 6.44 -27.12 5.10
C LEU A 1046 7.86 -26.80 5.63
N HIS A 1047 8.64 -26.02 4.89
CA HIS A 1047 9.91 -25.48 5.40
C HIS A 1047 9.75 -24.55 6.60
N VAL A 1048 8.70 -23.72 6.64
CA VAL A 1048 8.34 -22.95 7.84
C VAL A 1048 7.89 -23.88 8.98
N MET A 1049 7.12 -24.93 8.69
CA MET A 1049 6.66 -25.92 9.66
C MET A 1049 7.77 -26.77 10.31
N GLY A 1050 8.99 -26.69 9.78
CA GLY A 1050 10.19 -27.29 10.38
C GLY A 1050 10.87 -28.33 9.51
N ILE A 1051 10.25 -28.76 8.40
CA ILE A 1051 10.84 -29.73 7.46
C ILE A 1051 12.11 -29.12 6.89
N GLY A 1052 13.24 -29.76 7.20
CA GLY A 1052 14.57 -29.35 6.77
C GLY A 1052 15.16 -28.09 7.41
N THR A 1053 14.35 -27.26 8.06
CA THR A 1053 14.81 -26.07 8.79
C THR A 1053 15.10 -26.36 10.25
N ASN A 1054 14.42 -27.33 10.87
CA ASN A 1054 14.44 -27.52 12.34
C ASN A 1054 14.83 -28.93 12.82
N PHE A 1055 15.15 -29.88 11.92
CA PHE A 1055 15.51 -31.27 12.26
C PHE A 1055 16.61 -31.40 13.33
N LEU A 1056 17.57 -30.46 13.38
CA LEU A 1056 18.62 -30.45 14.39
C LEU A 1056 18.11 -30.14 15.81
N ALA A 1057 17.09 -29.29 15.96
CA ALA A 1057 16.49 -28.95 17.26
C ALA A 1057 15.65 -30.12 17.81
N HIS A 1058 14.83 -30.74 16.94
CA HIS A 1058 14.08 -31.96 17.26
C HIS A 1058 14.98 -33.21 17.41
N LYS A 1059 16.29 -33.11 17.09
CA LYS A 1059 17.28 -34.20 17.13
C LYS A 1059 16.98 -35.36 16.14
N LEU A 1060 16.38 -35.01 15.01
CA LEU A 1060 16.00 -35.93 13.93
C LEU A 1060 16.94 -35.87 12.71
N ALA A 1061 18.06 -35.15 12.82
CA ALA A 1061 19.06 -35.03 11.75
C ALA A 1061 20.18 -36.08 11.88
N GLY A 1062 20.23 -37.02 10.94
CA GLY A 1062 21.30 -38.00 10.77
C GLY A 1062 22.51 -37.41 10.05
N GLY A 1063 23.70 -37.54 10.65
CA GLY A 1063 24.95 -36.95 10.14
C GLY A 1063 25.91 -37.94 9.50
N GLY A 1064 26.83 -37.42 8.68
CA GLY A 1064 27.89 -38.20 8.00
C GLY A 1064 28.07 -37.77 6.55
N SER A 1065 28.61 -38.67 5.73
CA SER A 1065 28.62 -38.53 4.26
C SER A 1065 27.26 -38.82 3.61
N ASP A 1066 26.33 -39.39 4.36
CA ASP A 1066 24.98 -39.77 3.93
C ASP A 1066 23.97 -39.18 4.92
N ARG A 1067 23.56 -37.93 4.67
CA ARG A 1067 22.62 -37.19 5.50
C ARG A 1067 21.20 -37.70 5.28
N HIS A 1068 20.45 -37.80 6.37
CA HIS A 1068 19.12 -38.42 6.37
C HIS A 1068 18.30 -37.92 7.58
N PHE A 1069 16.99 -38.10 7.51
CA PHE A 1069 16.08 -37.88 8.63
C PHE A 1069 15.93 -39.16 9.45
N THR A 1070 16.01 -39.06 10.78
CA THR A 1070 16.05 -40.23 11.69
C THR A 1070 14.71 -40.52 12.37
N GLY A 1071 13.62 -39.89 11.94
CA GLY A 1071 12.29 -40.10 12.49
C GLY A 1071 11.77 -41.53 12.25
N PRO A 1072 11.35 -42.27 13.29
CA PRO A 1072 10.95 -43.66 13.15
C PRO A 1072 9.66 -43.85 12.33
N ARG A 1073 8.71 -42.91 12.34
CA ARG A 1073 7.48 -43.00 11.56
C ARG A 1073 7.74 -42.72 10.07
N ALA A 1074 8.50 -41.66 9.75
CA ALA A 1074 8.91 -41.36 8.38
C ALA A 1074 9.76 -42.48 7.77
N ILE A 1075 10.64 -43.10 8.56
CA ILE A 1075 11.38 -44.30 8.14
C ILE A 1075 10.44 -45.48 7.84
N ALA A 1076 9.37 -45.67 8.62
CA ALA A 1076 8.38 -46.71 8.34
C ALA A 1076 7.63 -46.44 7.02
N ALA A 1077 7.19 -45.19 6.80
CA ALA A 1077 6.56 -44.77 5.54
C ALA A 1077 7.49 -44.93 4.33
N PHE A 1078 8.76 -44.53 4.43
CA PHE A 1078 9.76 -44.70 3.37
C PHE A 1078 9.96 -46.17 3.00
N ASN A 1079 9.96 -47.09 3.98
CA ASN A 1079 10.04 -48.52 3.70
C ASN A 1079 8.76 -49.09 3.08
N ALA A 1080 7.59 -48.52 3.41
CA ALA A 1080 6.29 -48.88 2.84
C ALA A 1080 6.17 -48.44 1.37
N ALA A 1081 6.68 -47.25 1.02
CA ALA A 1081 6.84 -46.74 -0.34
C ALA A 1081 7.92 -47.49 -1.16
N GLY A 1082 8.20 -48.75 -0.86
CA GLY A 1082 9.21 -49.58 -1.55
C GLY A 1082 10.64 -49.46 -1.03
N GLY A 1083 10.92 -48.57 -0.07
CA GLY A 1083 12.29 -48.24 0.37
C GLY A 1083 12.98 -49.32 1.20
N THR A 1084 12.33 -50.46 1.43
CA THR A 1084 12.85 -51.58 2.23
C THR A 1084 14.23 -52.04 1.74
N ASP A 1085 14.42 -52.19 0.42
CA ASP A 1085 15.67 -52.65 -0.20
C ASP A 1085 16.72 -51.53 -0.41
N TYR A 1086 16.40 -50.26 -0.07
CA TYR A 1086 17.36 -49.17 -0.12
C TYR A 1086 18.53 -49.41 0.85
N THR A 1087 19.77 -49.34 0.35
CA THR A 1087 20.98 -49.72 1.09
C THR A 1087 21.69 -48.57 1.82
N GLY A 1088 21.30 -47.32 1.55
CA GLY A 1088 21.73 -46.15 2.32
C GLY A 1088 20.91 -45.96 3.60
N ASN A 1089 21.15 -44.86 4.32
CA ASN A 1089 20.30 -44.51 5.45
C ASN A 1089 18.91 -44.07 4.96
N LYS A 1090 17.85 -44.57 5.62
CA LYS A 1090 16.45 -44.36 5.22
C LYS A 1090 16.06 -42.88 5.37
N VAL A 1091 15.11 -42.41 4.54
CA VAL A 1091 14.75 -40.98 4.39
C VAL A 1091 16.00 -40.11 4.13
N PRO A 1092 16.75 -40.36 3.04
CA PRO A 1092 17.94 -39.58 2.72
C PRO A 1092 17.58 -38.13 2.38
N THR A 1093 18.36 -37.19 2.91
CA THR A 1093 18.24 -35.75 2.64
C THR A 1093 19.32 -35.28 1.67
N ASP A 1094 19.19 -34.03 1.23
CA ASP A 1094 20.25 -33.28 0.55
C ASP A 1094 21.47 -32.97 1.46
N VAL A 1095 22.41 -32.18 0.92
CA VAL A 1095 23.67 -31.78 1.58
C VAL A 1095 23.51 -30.73 2.68
N ASN A 1096 22.30 -30.26 2.98
CA ASN A 1096 21.97 -29.27 4.00
C ASN A 1096 20.89 -29.74 4.98
N TRP A 1097 20.35 -30.95 4.80
CA TRP A 1097 19.12 -31.45 5.41
C TRP A 1097 17.83 -30.72 4.98
N ALA A 1098 17.90 -29.78 4.05
CA ALA A 1098 16.75 -28.94 3.69
C ALA A 1098 15.67 -29.77 2.98
N HIS A 1099 16.05 -30.43 1.90
CA HIS A 1099 15.14 -31.23 1.08
C HIS A 1099 15.38 -32.72 1.25
N TRP A 1100 14.41 -33.54 0.86
CA TRP A 1100 14.66 -34.94 0.56
C TRP A 1100 15.62 -35.09 -0.61
N ARG A 1101 16.30 -36.24 -0.70
CA ARG A 1101 17.29 -36.47 -1.74
C ARG A 1101 16.61 -36.82 -3.06
N GLU A 1102 16.62 -35.85 -3.97
CA GLU A 1102 16.17 -35.94 -5.35
C GLU A 1102 16.45 -37.31 -6.00
N SER A 1103 17.73 -37.73 -6.02
CA SER A 1103 18.17 -38.98 -6.65
C SER A 1103 17.70 -40.28 -5.96
N VAL A 1104 16.71 -40.21 -5.08
CA VAL A 1104 16.12 -41.33 -4.34
C VAL A 1104 14.60 -41.18 -4.23
N LEU A 1105 14.10 -39.96 -3.95
CA LEU A 1105 12.67 -39.69 -3.81
C LEU A 1105 12.00 -39.14 -5.08
N ASP A 1106 12.76 -38.51 -5.98
CA ASP A 1106 12.28 -38.10 -7.31
C ASP A 1106 11.02 -37.22 -7.19
N ALA A 1107 9.90 -37.58 -7.83
CA ALA A 1107 8.64 -36.83 -7.69
C ALA A 1107 7.96 -36.98 -6.31
N GLU A 1108 8.41 -36.23 -5.30
CA GLU A 1108 7.79 -36.06 -3.98
C GLU A 1108 7.84 -34.59 -3.56
N LEU A 1109 6.78 -34.07 -2.92
CA LEU A 1109 6.63 -32.64 -2.62
C LEU A 1109 7.87 -31.92 -2.06
N MET A 1110 8.67 -32.56 -1.21
CA MET A 1110 9.83 -31.95 -0.53
C MET A 1110 11.19 -32.30 -1.15
N THR A 1111 11.25 -32.74 -2.41
CA THR A 1111 12.49 -32.77 -3.21
C THR A 1111 12.79 -31.39 -3.83
N PRO A 1112 14.07 -31.06 -4.13
CA PRO A 1112 14.45 -29.72 -4.57
C PRO A 1112 14.12 -29.36 -6.03
N THR A 1113 13.68 -30.29 -6.89
CA THR A 1113 13.28 -30.00 -8.27
C THR A 1113 11.91 -30.57 -8.62
N GLY A 1114 11.00 -29.70 -9.09
CA GLY A 1114 9.72 -30.15 -9.64
C GLY A 1114 9.88 -30.87 -10.98
N GLU A 1115 9.43 -32.11 -11.05
CA GLU A 1115 9.45 -32.91 -12.27
C GLU A 1115 8.40 -32.41 -13.27
N ASN A 1116 8.87 -31.90 -14.41
CA ASN A 1116 8.08 -31.09 -15.33
C ASN A 1116 6.88 -31.86 -15.93
N GLY A 1117 5.67 -31.53 -15.47
CA GLY A 1117 4.42 -32.17 -15.90
C GLY A 1117 3.97 -33.35 -15.05
N SER A 1118 4.59 -33.60 -13.90
CA SER A 1118 4.11 -34.52 -12.87
C SER A 1118 3.80 -33.75 -11.58
N LEU A 1119 2.61 -34.01 -11.01
CA LEU A 1119 2.27 -33.56 -9.66
C LEU A 1119 3.31 -34.09 -8.66
N GLN A 1120 3.56 -33.31 -7.61
CA GLN A 1120 4.52 -33.60 -6.55
C GLN A 1120 3.77 -33.99 -5.27
N PRO A 1121 3.47 -35.28 -5.04
CA PRO A 1121 2.55 -35.70 -4.00
C PRO A 1121 3.08 -35.40 -2.58
N MET A 1122 2.18 -34.97 -1.71
CA MET A 1122 2.35 -34.95 -0.26
C MET A 1122 2.41 -36.39 0.26
N SER A 1123 3.60 -36.99 0.26
CA SER A 1123 3.72 -38.41 0.61
C SER A 1123 3.47 -38.65 2.10
N LEU A 1124 3.12 -39.90 2.42
CA LEU A 1124 3.09 -40.40 3.80
C LEU A 1124 4.46 -40.24 4.50
N ILE A 1125 5.57 -40.10 3.78
CA ILE A 1125 6.91 -39.88 4.35
C ILE A 1125 6.99 -38.49 4.97
N THR A 1126 6.51 -37.47 4.25
CA THR A 1126 6.52 -36.07 4.67
C THR A 1126 5.53 -35.82 5.82
N LEU A 1127 4.31 -36.34 5.74
CA LEU A 1127 3.34 -36.24 6.84
C LEU A 1127 3.82 -36.97 8.11
N GLN A 1128 4.45 -38.14 7.97
CA GLN A 1128 5.03 -38.82 9.14
C GLN A 1128 6.29 -38.14 9.68
N ALA A 1129 7.00 -37.32 8.87
CA ALA A 1129 8.11 -36.51 9.34
C ALA A 1129 7.63 -35.34 10.22
N LEU A 1130 6.50 -34.71 9.89
CA LEU A 1130 5.80 -33.77 10.79
C LEU A 1130 5.39 -34.48 12.10
N ALA A 1131 4.81 -35.68 12.00
CA ALA A 1131 4.41 -36.46 13.18
C ALA A 1131 5.59 -36.91 14.06
N ASP A 1132 6.76 -37.17 13.48
CA ASP A 1132 8.00 -37.45 14.22
C ASP A 1132 8.59 -36.18 14.88
N MET A 1133 8.35 -34.98 14.32
CA MET A 1133 8.72 -33.70 14.95
C MET A 1133 7.80 -33.34 16.12
N GLY A 1134 6.57 -33.86 16.15
CA GLY A 1134 5.65 -33.76 17.29
C GLY A 1134 4.25 -33.25 16.97
N PHE A 1135 3.95 -32.94 15.71
CA PHE A 1135 2.62 -32.54 15.28
C PHE A 1135 1.63 -33.71 15.37
N ASN A 1136 0.37 -33.41 15.69
CA ASN A 1136 -0.76 -34.26 15.31
C ASN A 1136 -0.97 -34.11 13.80
N VAL A 1137 -1.13 -35.20 13.06
CA VAL A 1137 -1.22 -35.14 11.59
C VAL A 1137 -2.29 -36.10 11.13
N ASP A 1138 -3.28 -35.62 10.37
CA ASP A 1138 -4.19 -36.50 9.69
C ASP A 1138 -3.50 -37.11 8.46
N LEU A 1139 -3.32 -38.42 8.52
CA LEU A 1139 -2.68 -39.22 7.47
C LEU A 1139 -3.63 -39.52 6.30
N SER A 1140 -4.92 -39.16 6.40
CA SER A 1140 -5.89 -39.29 5.30
C SER A 1140 -5.52 -38.42 4.09
N PHE A 1141 -4.81 -37.30 4.34
CA PHE A 1141 -4.28 -36.38 3.34
C PHE A 1141 -2.98 -36.84 2.68
N ALA A 1142 -2.46 -38.03 3.02
CA ALA A 1142 -1.30 -38.60 2.35
C ALA A 1142 -1.68 -39.03 0.91
N GLU A 1143 -0.98 -38.49 -0.08
CA GLU A 1143 -1.18 -38.87 -1.47
C GLU A 1143 -0.41 -40.16 -1.83
N ASP A 1144 -0.93 -40.91 -2.80
CA ASP A 1144 -0.33 -42.16 -3.28
C ASP A 1144 1.09 -41.91 -3.84
N TYR A 1145 2.09 -42.52 -3.21
CA TYR A 1145 3.50 -42.33 -3.55
C TYR A 1145 4.31 -43.63 -3.37
N GLU A 1146 5.10 -43.99 -4.39
CA GLU A 1146 6.06 -45.10 -4.37
C GLU A 1146 7.44 -44.61 -4.85
N LEU A 1147 8.52 -45.10 -4.23
CA LEU A 1147 9.88 -44.79 -4.65
C LEU A 1147 10.18 -45.39 -6.04
N PRO A 1148 10.98 -44.72 -6.89
CA PRO A 1148 11.38 -45.24 -8.19
C PRO A 1148 12.00 -46.65 -8.10
N SER A 1149 11.33 -47.62 -8.74
CA SER A 1149 11.73 -49.03 -8.65
C SER A 1149 13.15 -49.28 -9.20
N SER A 1150 13.94 -50.10 -8.50
CA SER A 1150 15.34 -50.35 -8.88
C SER A 1150 15.47 -51.26 -10.13
N GLY A 1151 15.31 -50.67 -11.31
CA GLY A 1151 15.57 -51.23 -12.64
C GLY A 1151 16.73 -50.49 -13.35
N PRO A 1152 17.27 -51.02 -14.47
CA PRO A 1152 18.48 -50.47 -15.10
C PRO A 1152 18.23 -49.11 -15.75
N GLN A 1153 19.26 -48.25 -15.80
CA GLN A 1153 19.28 -47.06 -16.67
C GLN A 1153 19.00 -47.46 -18.14
N PRO A 1154 18.01 -46.80 -18.77
CA PRO A 1154 18.26 -45.96 -19.95
C PRO A 1154 17.48 -44.62 -19.86
N ASP A 1155 17.63 -43.63 -20.74
CA ASP A 1155 18.43 -43.52 -21.97
C ASP A 1155 18.95 -42.06 -22.13
N GLU A 1156 19.68 -41.77 -23.22
CA GLU A 1156 20.29 -40.46 -23.47
C GLU A 1156 19.29 -39.28 -23.54
N ASP A 1157 19.65 -38.18 -22.87
CA ASP A 1157 19.07 -36.83 -23.01
C ASP A 1157 18.94 -36.42 -24.50
N PRO A 1158 17.74 -36.07 -25.01
CA PRO A 1158 17.56 -35.52 -26.35
C PRO A 1158 18.05 -34.07 -26.37
N GLY A 1159 19.38 -33.94 -26.42
CA GLY A 1159 20.12 -32.75 -26.02
C GLY A 1159 19.54 -31.40 -26.46
N PHE A 1160 19.28 -30.55 -25.46
CA PHE A 1160 19.00 -29.14 -25.67
C PHE A 1160 20.20 -28.43 -26.31
N VAL A 1161 19.99 -27.92 -27.52
CA VAL A 1161 20.95 -27.08 -28.22
C VAL A 1161 20.93 -25.68 -27.59
N PHE A 1162 21.99 -25.33 -26.85
CA PHE A 1162 22.24 -23.94 -26.50
C PHE A 1162 22.61 -23.15 -27.76
N ASP A 1163 21.79 -22.17 -28.13
CA ASP A 1163 22.22 -21.10 -29.03
C ASP A 1163 23.12 -20.14 -28.23
N LEU A 1164 24.42 -20.18 -28.53
CA LEU A 1164 25.45 -19.34 -27.92
C LEU A 1164 25.95 -18.27 -28.89
N SER A 1165 25.04 -17.68 -29.67
CA SER A 1165 25.28 -16.43 -30.38
C SER A 1165 25.39 -15.24 -29.39
N ASP A 1166 26.53 -15.17 -28.69
CA ASP A 1166 27.47 -14.02 -28.77
C ASP A 1166 28.47 -13.86 -27.60
N ASP A 1167 28.44 -14.70 -26.55
CA ASP A 1167 29.27 -14.46 -25.35
C ASP A 1167 30.37 -15.53 -25.07
N VAL A 1168 31.55 -15.35 -25.68
CA VAL A 1168 32.69 -16.29 -25.56
C VAL A 1168 33.96 -15.63 -25.01
N ILE A 1169 34.36 -15.99 -23.79
CA ILE A 1169 35.73 -15.83 -23.30
C ILE A 1169 36.56 -17.08 -23.61
N ARG A 1170 37.63 -16.93 -24.40
CA ARG A 1170 38.52 -18.04 -24.81
C ARG A 1170 39.62 -18.32 -23.80
N GLY A 1171 39.43 -19.33 -22.95
CA GLY A 1171 40.47 -19.95 -22.12
C GLY A 1171 40.97 -21.30 -22.69
N PRO A 1172 42.07 -21.87 -22.16
CA PRO A 1172 42.50 -23.23 -22.51
C PRO A 1172 41.52 -24.27 -21.96
N ILE A 1173 41.10 -25.21 -22.81
CA ILE A 1173 40.09 -26.22 -22.45
C ILE A 1173 40.76 -27.31 -21.59
N MET A 1174 40.23 -27.53 -20.39
CA MET A 1174 40.69 -28.58 -19.47
C MET A 1174 39.71 -29.75 -19.53
N VAL A 1175 40.16 -30.87 -20.08
CA VAL A 1175 39.42 -32.13 -20.14
C VAL A 1175 39.59 -32.85 -18.82
N ILE A 1176 38.48 -33.26 -18.21
CA ILE A 1176 38.39 -33.84 -16.89
C ILE A 1176 37.85 -35.28 -17.02
N ASP A 1177 38.40 -36.23 -16.26
CA ASP A 1177 37.85 -37.60 -16.19
C ASP A 1177 36.60 -37.68 -15.28
N ARG A 1178 35.98 -38.86 -15.24
CA ARG A 1178 34.72 -39.11 -14.52
C ARG A 1178 34.88 -39.01 -12.99
N GLU A 1179 36.12 -38.97 -12.51
CA GLU A 1179 36.50 -38.78 -11.12
C GLU A 1179 36.88 -37.31 -10.80
N GLY A 1180 36.68 -36.38 -11.74
CA GLY A 1180 36.90 -34.95 -11.53
C GLY A 1180 38.36 -34.49 -11.64
N LYS A 1181 39.25 -35.30 -12.21
CA LYS A 1181 40.67 -34.97 -12.37
C LYS A 1181 40.99 -34.51 -13.80
N ILE A 1182 41.74 -33.41 -13.91
CA ILE A 1182 42.16 -32.88 -15.21
C ILE A 1182 43.16 -33.85 -15.87
N VAL A 1183 42.73 -34.51 -16.94
CA VAL A 1183 43.50 -35.50 -17.70
C VAL A 1183 44.19 -34.93 -18.93
N GLN A 1184 43.69 -33.80 -19.46
CA GLN A 1184 44.32 -33.12 -20.60
C GLN A 1184 44.02 -31.62 -20.56
N VAL A 1185 45.00 -30.78 -20.94
CA VAL A 1185 44.79 -29.35 -21.17
C VAL A 1185 45.11 -29.05 -22.62
N ILE A 1186 44.12 -28.52 -23.35
CA ILE A 1186 44.23 -28.14 -24.76
C ILE A 1186 44.44 -26.62 -24.80
N PRO A 1187 45.62 -26.12 -25.24
CA PRO A 1187 45.86 -24.69 -25.36
C PRO A 1187 44.94 -24.08 -26.41
N GLY A 1188 44.18 -23.04 -26.04
CA GLY A 1188 43.33 -22.29 -26.95
C GLY A 1188 44.12 -21.57 -28.05
N ARG A 1189 43.47 -21.35 -29.19
CA ARG A 1189 43.91 -20.47 -30.29
C ARG A 1189 42.88 -19.39 -30.58
#